data_AF-A0A1D9GZG6-F1
#
_entry.id   AF-A0A1D9GZG6-F1
#
_cell.length_a   1.000
_cell.length_b   1.000
_cell.length_c   1.000
_cell.angle_alpha   90.00
_cell.angle_beta   90.00
_cell.angle_gamma   90.00
#
_symmetry.space_group_name_H-M   'P 1'
#
loop_
_entity.id
_entity.type
_entity.pdbx_description
1 polymer ?
#
loop_
_entity_poly.entity_id
_entity_poly.type
_entity_poly.pdbx_seq_one_letter_code
_entity_poly.pdbx_strand_id
1 'polypeptide(L)'
;MPRPTVVVTRPAGQSRHLTEALQAAGLDVLGFPLLAIGPAADPAPLRAALARLADFALVVFVSPNAISHALDALAEVQGAAVPQWPVGVPIAVVGPASVAALAQRGIGAPREQVIAPAGAADGGADDNGPGEHAAQGGEAADAPRFDSEALWAQLGSALDLAALAGREVLLVRGNGGRDWLAERLREAGAEVQAVEAYRRAVPEPGPLQWQAVRDGLRPGAPPQAWLLTSSEAVRNLDALARQHLSPQELACLHQVQCIAPHARIAEQAGALGFARLLRAAPGDDGLLAACRQWAESYAGPPQPAPAAQPLSATSIKVERVTQDNPSSTASVPGSAAAPPAAGSSRANPWWLLLVVLLLATGGGFWWLQQRIDHLTQELARRQQSNDALVQESRVLTRNAQDTVKDLQGKVGGLEGEVAETRDKQAALEQVYQDLMRNRDDWEIAEIQQLLTNAGQQLQFTGNVQVALAALQSADARLARTDKPQYNLLRRALARDIARMKAVPDTDLTGAAIKLDEAINQVDALPLLSSERMLERSEADARKAARKAAKDGGPGGPATPAQQAGHAIAGWFGGLWGDLREELASVVRVRRVDDAEALLLSGDQGWFLRENVKLRLLNARLALLSRNEPVFRNDLAAAQAMIARYFDGHARRVQGVQTLLKQAQAGAVTVQLPTMADSLGALHALKKE
;
A
#
# COMPACT_ATOMS: atom_id res chain seq x y z
N MET A 1 26.17 -18.41 -9.57
CA MET A 1 25.99 -17.33 -8.59
C MET A 1 24.50 -17.12 -8.39
N PRO A 2 24.01 -16.80 -7.18
CA PRO A 2 22.60 -16.53 -6.97
C PRO A 2 22.20 -15.27 -7.77
N ARG A 3 20.99 -15.28 -8.35
CA ARG A 3 20.54 -14.21 -9.25
C ARG A 3 20.20 -12.94 -8.45
N PRO A 4 20.51 -11.74 -8.97
CA PRO A 4 20.07 -10.49 -8.35
C PRO A 4 18.54 -10.44 -8.26
N THR A 5 18.03 -9.97 -7.12
CA THR A 5 16.59 -9.89 -6.85
C THR A 5 16.10 -8.44 -6.88
N VAL A 6 15.05 -8.16 -7.64
CA VAL A 6 14.37 -6.86 -7.65
C VAL A 6 13.06 -6.96 -6.87
N VAL A 7 12.91 -6.13 -5.84
CA VAL A 7 11.69 -5.98 -5.05
C VAL A 7 10.79 -4.95 -5.71
N VAL A 8 9.67 -5.41 -6.27
CA VAL A 8 8.72 -4.57 -6.99
C VAL A 8 7.61 -4.12 -6.05
N THR A 9 7.48 -2.80 -5.87
CA THR A 9 6.58 -2.19 -4.87
C THR A 9 5.26 -1.63 -5.41
N ARG A 10 5.08 -1.69 -6.74
CA ARG A 10 3.86 -1.26 -7.42
C ARG A 10 2.64 -2.10 -6.98
N PRO A 11 1.41 -1.57 -7.10
CA PRO A 11 0.20 -2.36 -6.92
C PRO A 11 0.22 -3.61 -7.80
N ALA A 12 -0.20 -4.76 -7.25
CA ALA A 12 -0.08 -6.06 -7.91
C ALA A 12 -0.71 -6.12 -9.33
N GLY A 13 -1.83 -5.43 -9.55
CA GLY A 13 -2.47 -5.35 -10.87
C GLY A 13 -1.74 -4.49 -11.90
N GLN A 14 -0.79 -3.66 -11.48
CA GLN A 14 -0.06 -2.71 -12.34
C GLN A 14 1.41 -3.10 -12.55
N SER A 15 1.87 -4.18 -11.93
CA SER A 15 3.28 -4.62 -11.99
C SER A 15 3.54 -5.76 -12.96
N ARG A 16 2.51 -6.45 -13.48
CA ARG A 16 2.65 -7.69 -14.26
C ARG A 16 3.65 -7.56 -15.42
N HIS A 17 3.44 -6.59 -16.31
CA HIS A 17 4.30 -6.40 -17.49
C HIS A 17 5.76 -6.16 -17.11
N LEU A 18 5.99 -5.30 -16.12
CA LEU A 18 7.33 -5.03 -15.60
C LEU A 18 7.97 -6.24 -14.93
N THR A 19 7.21 -7.01 -14.14
CA THR A 19 7.67 -8.25 -13.51
C THR A 19 8.08 -9.28 -14.55
N GLU A 20 7.27 -9.48 -15.59
CA GLU A 20 7.59 -10.39 -16.71
C GLU A 20 8.84 -9.93 -17.47
N ALA A 21 8.98 -8.63 -17.73
CA ALA A 21 10.15 -8.07 -18.41
C ALA A 21 11.45 -8.20 -17.58
N LEU A 22 11.37 -8.03 -16.25
CA LEU A 22 12.49 -8.24 -15.33
C LEU A 22 12.91 -9.71 -15.27
N GLN A 23 11.94 -10.63 -15.19
CA GLN A 23 12.19 -12.08 -15.22
C GLN A 23 12.80 -12.53 -16.55
N ALA A 24 12.30 -12.02 -17.67
CA ALA A 24 12.87 -12.26 -18.99
C ALA A 24 14.31 -11.73 -19.12
N ALA A 25 14.68 -10.70 -18.36
CA ALA A 25 16.05 -10.19 -18.26
C ALA A 25 16.95 -11.03 -17.33
N GLY A 26 16.46 -12.14 -16.77
CA GLY A 26 17.22 -13.04 -15.89
C GLY A 26 17.32 -12.58 -14.44
N LEU A 27 16.49 -11.63 -14.02
CA LEU A 27 16.41 -11.14 -12.64
C LEU A 27 15.33 -11.90 -11.86
N ASP A 28 15.60 -12.21 -10.60
CA ASP A 28 14.57 -12.72 -9.71
C ASP A 28 13.69 -11.54 -9.25
N VAL A 29 12.38 -11.75 -9.12
CA VAL A 29 11.44 -10.68 -8.76
C VAL A 29 10.68 -11.06 -7.50
N LEU A 30 10.78 -10.21 -6.47
CA LEU A 30 9.97 -10.30 -5.26
C LEU A 30 8.85 -9.28 -5.33
N GLY A 31 7.60 -9.76 -5.40
CA GLY A 31 6.42 -8.90 -5.29
C GLY A 31 6.21 -8.43 -3.85
N PHE A 32 6.39 -7.14 -3.61
CA PHE A 32 6.16 -6.51 -2.30
C PHE A 32 5.33 -5.22 -2.47
N PRO A 33 4.04 -5.31 -2.88
CA PRO A 33 3.22 -4.13 -3.10
C PRO A 33 3.17 -3.26 -1.85
N LEU A 34 3.44 -1.97 -1.98
CA LEU A 34 3.35 -0.99 -0.88
C LEU A 34 2.12 -0.09 -0.99
N LEU A 35 1.30 -0.33 -2.01
CA LEU A 35 0.07 0.36 -2.29
C LEU A 35 -0.90 -0.63 -2.94
N ALA A 36 -2.11 -0.72 -2.44
CA ALA A 36 -3.20 -1.49 -3.01
C ALA A 36 -4.26 -0.52 -3.54
N ILE A 37 -4.66 -0.71 -4.80
CA ILE A 37 -5.80 -0.02 -5.41
C ILE A 37 -6.98 -0.98 -5.35
N GLY A 38 -8.05 -0.58 -4.67
CA GLY A 38 -9.29 -1.34 -4.59
C GLY A 38 -10.51 -0.47 -4.90
N PRO A 39 -11.70 -1.08 -4.97
CA PRO A 39 -12.95 -0.34 -5.16
C PRO A 39 -13.18 0.66 -4.02
N ALA A 40 -13.89 1.75 -4.32
CA ALA A 40 -14.34 2.70 -3.30
C ALA A 40 -15.16 1.98 -2.20
N ALA A 41 -15.14 2.50 -0.96
CA ALA A 41 -15.85 1.89 0.16
C ALA A 41 -17.37 1.88 -0.06
N ASP A 42 -17.90 2.94 -0.68
CA ASP A 42 -19.27 3.04 -1.13
C ASP A 42 -19.30 3.43 -2.62
N PRO A 43 -19.75 2.54 -3.53
CA PRO A 43 -19.87 2.86 -4.95
C PRO A 43 -21.13 3.68 -5.28
N ALA A 44 -22.08 3.84 -4.35
CA ALA A 44 -23.36 4.49 -4.63
C ALA A 44 -23.23 5.96 -5.06
N PRO A 45 -22.39 6.82 -4.42
CA PRO A 45 -22.22 8.21 -4.84
C PRO A 45 -21.65 8.34 -6.26
N LEU A 46 -20.70 7.48 -6.62
CA LEU A 46 -20.13 7.44 -7.97
C LEU A 46 -21.19 7.05 -8.99
N ARG A 47 -21.93 5.96 -8.75
CA ARG A 47 -23.00 5.51 -9.67
C ARG A 47 -24.10 6.54 -9.81
N ALA A 48 -24.49 7.19 -8.71
CA ALA A 48 -25.48 8.26 -8.72
C ALA A 48 -25.02 9.46 -9.56
N ALA A 49 -23.75 9.89 -9.44
CA ALA A 49 -23.19 10.95 -10.27
C ALA A 49 -23.13 10.53 -11.75
N LEU A 50 -22.67 9.32 -12.06
CA LEU A 50 -22.57 8.81 -13.43
C LEU A 50 -23.94 8.66 -14.12
N ALA A 51 -25.01 8.38 -13.37
CA ALA A 51 -26.37 8.30 -13.93
C ALA A 51 -26.89 9.65 -14.47
N ARG A 52 -26.36 10.77 -13.95
CA ARG A 52 -26.68 12.15 -14.35
C ARG A 52 -25.46 12.85 -14.96
N LEU A 53 -24.57 12.08 -15.60
CA LEU A 53 -23.32 12.58 -16.18
C LEU A 53 -23.52 13.73 -17.19
N ALA A 54 -24.66 13.75 -17.88
CA ALA A 54 -25.01 14.79 -18.86
C ALA A 54 -25.36 16.16 -18.22
N ASP A 55 -25.64 16.21 -16.92
CA ASP A 55 -26.02 17.44 -16.21
C ASP A 55 -24.78 18.27 -15.82
N PHE A 56 -23.61 17.64 -15.74
CA PHE A 56 -22.37 18.31 -15.33
C PHE A 56 -21.80 19.18 -16.45
N ALA A 57 -21.27 20.35 -16.06
CA ALA A 57 -20.58 21.26 -16.96
C ALA A 57 -19.15 20.80 -17.30
N LEU A 58 -18.54 20.02 -16.40
CA LEU A 58 -17.17 19.52 -16.52
C LEU A 58 -17.01 18.28 -15.65
N VAL A 59 -16.27 17.28 -16.14
CA VAL A 59 -15.83 16.13 -15.35
C VAL A 59 -14.31 16.11 -15.25
N VAL A 60 -13.80 16.03 -14.04
CA VAL A 60 -12.37 16.09 -13.75
C VAL A 60 -11.91 14.75 -13.17
N PHE A 61 -10.90 14.13 -13.80
CA PHE A 61 -10.24 12.95 -13.28
C PHE A 61 -8.83 13.28 -12.78
N VAL A 62 -8.55 12.93 -11.53
CA VAL A 62 -7.23 13.21 -10.91
C VAL A 62 -6.20 12.07 -11.07
N SER A 63 -6.58 10.94 -11.68
CA SER A 63 -5.66 9.83 -11.94
C SER A 63 -6.18 8.85 -13.00
N PRO A 64 -5.29 8.03 -13.61
CA PRO A 64 -5.70 6.95 -14.52
C PRO A 64 -6.62 5.93 -13.85
N ASN A 65 -6.40 5.64 -12.56
CA ASN A 65 -7.26 4.72 -11.80
C ASN A 65 -8.68 5.28 -11.65
N ALA A 66 -8.83 6.59 -11.41
CA ALA A 66 -10.14 7.23 -11.36
C ALA A 66 -10.91 7.04 -12.66
N ILE A 67 -10.22 7.15 -13.81
CA ILE A 67 -10.79 6.92 -15.13
C ILE A 67 -11.24 5.48 -15.29
N SER A 68 -10.34 4.51 -15.04
CA SER A 68 -10.67 3.09 -15.19
C SER A 68 -11.90 2.71 -14.36
N HIS A 69 -11.90 3.03 -13.07
CA HIS A 69 -13.01 2.69 -12.16
C HIS A 69 -14.32 3.41 -12.52
N ALA A 70 -14.26 4.68 -12.93
CA ALA A 70 -15.45 5.42 -13.32
C ALA A 70 -16.03 4.93 -14.65
N LEU A 71 -15.19 4.58 -15.61
CA LEU A 71 -15.65 4.07 -16.91
C LEU A 71 -16.17 2.63 -16.82
N ASP A 72 -15.61 1.81 -15.93
CA ASP A 72 -16.20 0.51 -15.59
C ASP A 72 -17.58 0.70 -14.95
N ALA A 73 -17.70 1.59 -13.96
CA ALA A 73 -18.98 1.90 -13.31
C ALA A 73 -20.00 2.54 -14.28
N LEU A 74 -19.55 3.35 -15.25
CA LEU A 74 -20.42 3.96 -16.26
C LEU A 74 -21.01 2.90 -17.19
N ALA A 75 -20.20 1.94 -17.63
CA ALA A 75 -20.67 0.81 -18.43
C ALA A 75 -21.74 -0.01 -17.68
N GLU A 76 -21.54 -0.24 -16.37
CA GLU A 76 -22.53 -0.90 -15.51
C GLU A 76 -23.84 -0.10 -15.41
N VAL A 77 -23.76 1.21 -15.17
CA VAL A 77 -24.95 2.09 -15.05
C VAL A 77 -25.73 2.18 -16.36
N GLN A 78 -25.04 2.14 -17.51
CA GLN A 78 -25.66 2.17 -18.83
C GLN A 78 -26.13 0.79 -19.31
N GLY A 79 -25.76 -0.30 -18.63
CA GLY A 79 -26.03 -1.66 -19.07
C GLY A 79 -25.39 -1.99 -20.43
N ALA A 80 -24.27 -1.35 -20.77
CA ALA A 80 -23.60 -1.47 -22.06
C ALA A 80 -22.21 -2.12 -21.90
N ALA A 81 -21.77 -2.87 -22.91
CA ALA A 81 -20.44 -3.47 -22.92
C ALA A 81 -19.31 -2.44 -23.07
N VAL A 82 -19.62 -1.28 -23.67
CA VAL A 82 -18.69 -0.16 -23.85
C VAL A 82 -19.34 1.09 -23.28
N PRO A 83 -18.66 1.83 -22.38
CA PRO A 83 -19.20 3.05 -21.81
C PRO A 83 -19.33 4.13 -22.91
N GLN A 84 -20.50 4.76 -22.99
CA GLN A 84 -20.74 5.88 -23.91
C GLN A 84 -20.65 7.19 -23.13
N TRP A 85 -19.71 8.05 -23.52
CA TRP A 85 -19.60 9.37 -22.92
C TRP A 85 -20.65 10.33 -23.50
N PRO A 86 -21.36 11.14 -22.68
CA PRO A 86 -22.33 12.11 -23.18
C PRO A 86 -21.68 13.17 -24.08
N VAL A 87 -22.33 13.44 -25.22
CA VAL A 87 -21.86 14.46 -26.17
C VAL A 87 -21.89 15.84 -25.53
N GLY A 88 -20.79 16.59 -25.64
CA GLY A 88 -20.69 17.96 -25.17
C GLY A 88 -20.28 18.15 -23.71
N VAL A 89 -20.05 17.07 -22.95
CA VAL A 89 -19.49 17.15 -21.59
C VAL A 89 -17.95 17.08 -21.65
N PRO A 90 -17.23 18.18 -21.36
CA PRO A 90 -15.77 18.20 -21.40
C PRO A 90 -15.16 17.38 -20.27
N ILE A 91 -13.97 16.83 -20.54
CA ILE A 91 -13.22 15.99 -19.60
C ILE A 91 -11.88 16.65 -19.31
N ALA A 92 -11.53 16.79 -18.04
CA ALA A 92 -10.24 17.32 -17.61
C ALA A 92 -9.40 16.25 -16.92
N VAL A 93 -8.12 16.14 -17.29
CA VAL A 93 -7.19 15.14 -16.73
C VAL A 93 -5.82 15.74 -16.45
N VAL A 94 -5.16 15.27 -15.39
CA VAL A 94 -3.90 15.87 -14.89
C VAL A 94 -2.63 15.50 -15.67
N GLY A 95 -2.62 14.45 -16.49
CA GLY A 95 -1.37 14.03 -17.14
C GLY A 95 -1.51 12.96 -18.23
N PRO A 96 -0.39 12.62 -18.91
CA PRO A 96 -0.37 11.80 -20.12
C PRO A 96 -0.91 10.38 -19.91
N ALA A 97 -0.59 9.74 -18.78
CA ALA A 97 -1.14 8.43 -18.46
C ALA A 97 -2.68 8.43 -18.32
N SER A 98 -3.27 9.56 -17.92
CA SER A 98 -4.72 9.71 -17.82
C SER A 98 -5.35 9.94 -19.21
N VAL A 99 -4.67 10.69 -20.08
CA VAL A 99 -5.05 10.82 -21.50
C VAL A 99 -5.04 9.45 -22.19
N ALA A 100 -3.97 8.68 -22.00
CA ALA A 100 -3.86 7.32 -22.55
C ALA A 100 -4.96 6.38 -22.01
N ALA A 101 -5.31 6.48 -20.73
CA ALA A 101 -6.39 5.69 -20.14
C ALA A 101 -7.78 6.01 -20.74
N LEU A 102 -8.05 7.28 -21.07
CA LEU A 102 -9.27 7.66 -21.80
C LEU A 102 -9.25 7.10 -23.23
N ALA A 103 -8.14 7.26 -23.94
CA ALA A 103 -7.98 6.80 -25.32
C ALA A 103 -8.17 5.28 -25.46
N GLN A 104 -7.66 4.49 -24.50
CA GLN A 104 -7.85 3.03 -24.45
C GLN A 104 -9.33 2.62 -24.34
N ARG A 105 -10.19 3.51 -23.84
CA ARG A 105 -11.63 3.29 -23.69
C ARG A 105 -12.44 3.99 -24.80
N GLY A 106 -11.75 4.48 -25.84
CA GLY A 106 -12.36 5.10 -27.01
C GLY A 106 -12.85 6.54 -26.80
N ILE A 107 -12.40 7.19 -25.71
CA ILE A 107 -12.75 8.58 -25.38
C ILE A 107 -11.58 9.48 -25.77
N GLY A 108 -11.80 10.44 -26.66
CA GLY A 108 -10.76 11.35 -27.12
C GLY A 108 -11.18 12.23 -28.30
N ALA A 109 -10.27 13.13 -28.69
CA ALA A 109 -10.48 14.00 -29.83
C ALA A 109 -10.67 13.18 -31.14
N PRO A 110 -11.55 13.61 -32.06
CA PRO A 110 -12.31 14.86 -32.05
C PRO A 110 -13.70 14.76 -31.39
N ARG A 111 -14.11 13.57 -30.90
CA ARG A 111 -15.48 13.34 -30.42
C ARG A 111 -15.74 13.98 -29.06
N GLU A 112 -14.78 13.87 -28.15
CA GLU A 112 -14.86 14.45 -26.82
C GLU A 112 -13.77 15.50 -26.61
N GLN A 113 -14.13 16.59 -25.92
CA GLN A 113 -13.18 17.63 -25.55
C GLN A 113 -12.40 17.19 -24.31
N VAL A 114 -11.17 16.71 -24.51
CA VAL A 114 -10.24 16.35 -23.43
C VAL A 114 -9.27 17.50 -23.17
N ILE A 115 -9.26 18.01 -21.95
CA ILE A 115 -8.41 19.09 -21.46
C ILE A 115 -7.31 18.47 -20.58
N ALA A 116 -6.06 18.63 -20.97
CA ALA A 116 -4.89 18.15 -20.23
C ALA A 116 -3.75 19.19 -20.31
N PRO A 117 -2.83 19.24 -19.33
CA PRO A 117 -1.70 20.16 -19.37
C PRO A 117 -0.90 20.04 -20.67
N ALA A 118 -0.26 21.14 -21.10
CA ALA A 118 0.56 21.16 -22.31
C ALA A 118 1.62 20.04 -22.31
N GLY A 119 1.75 19.33 -23.44
CA GLY A 119 2.63 18.16 -23.59
C GLY A 119 2.08 16.84 -23.05
N ALA A 120 0.92 16.82 -22.36
CA ALA A 120 0.30 15.57 -21.91
C ALA A 120 -0.39 14.79 -23.05
N ALA A 121 -0.84 15.47 -24.11
CA ALA A 121 -1.46 14.84 -25.26
C ALA A 121 -0.44 14.32 -26.29
N ASP A 122 0.72 14.96 -26.38
CA ASP A 122 1.76 14.66 -27.38
C ASP A 122 2.63 13.44 -26.98
N GLY A 123 2.62 13.05 -25.70
CA GLY A 123 3.34 11.87 -25.21
C GLY A 123 2.70 10.52 -25.57
N GLY A 124 1.75 10.52 -26.51
CA GLY A 124 0.89 9.39 -26.86
C GLY A 124 0.97 8.97 -28.32
N ALA A 125 2.04 9.27 -29.05
CA ALA A 125 2.40 8.65 -30.33
C ALA A 125 3.70 9.29 -30.83
N ASP A 126 4.85 8.70 -30.51
CA ASP A 126 6.11 8.76 -31.28
C ASP A 126 7.22 8.06 -30.47
N ASP A 127 7.04 6.74 -30.30
CA ASP A 127 8.15 5.84 -30.00
C ASP A 127 8.75 5.43 -31.34
N ASN A 128 9.67 6.24 -31.89
CA ASN A 128 10.71 5.86 -32.87
C ASN A 128 11.47 7.09 -33.41
N GLY A 129 12.64 7.38 -32.84
CA GLY A 129 13.63 8.28 -33.45
C GLY A 129 14.72 8.73 -32.47
N PRO A 130 16.02 8.45 -32.70
CA PRO A 130 17.07 8.85 -31.78
C PRO A 130 17.34 10.35 -31.93
N GLY A 131 16.91 11.14 -30.94
CA GLY A 131 17.25 12.55 -30.83
C GLY A 131 18.69 12.76 -30.34
N GLU A 132 19.67 12.53 -31.21
CA GLU A 132 20.94 13.26 -31.14
C GLU A 132 20.62 14.73 -31.40
N HIS A 133 20.63 15.57 -30.36
CA HIS A 133 20.98 17.02 -30.37
C HIS A 133 20.52 17.66 -29.05
N ALA A 134 21.40 17.71 -28.05
CA ALA A 134 21.52 18.82 -27.09
C ALA A 134 22.65 18.57 -26.08
N ALA A 135 23.89 18.69 -26.55
CA ALA A 135 24.98 19.13 -25.69
C ALA A 135 25.09 20.65 -25.85
N GLN A 136 24.62 21.41 -24.85
CA GLN A 136 25.16 22.72 -24.46
C GLN A 136 24.36 23.29 -23.28
N GLY A 137 25.09 23.77 -22.28
CA GLY A 137 24.56 24.28 -21.03
C GLY A 137 23.63 25.48 -21.20
N GLY A 138 22.48 25.39 -20.55
CA GLY A 138 21.53 26.45 -20.27
C GLY A 138 20.70 25.98 -19.08
N GLU A 139 20.45 26.87 -18.13
CA GLU A 139 19.67 26.60 -16.91
C GLU A 139 18.38 25.85 -17.25
N ALA A 140 18.06 24.83 -16.45
CA ALA A 140 16.92 23.95 -16.64
C ALA A 140 15.61 24.76 -16.72
N ALA A 141 15.16 25.05 -17.95
CA ALA A 141 13.81 25.50 -18.21
C ALA A 141 12.85 24.38 -17.79
N ASP A 142 11.85 24.77 -17.00
CA ASP A 142 10.89 23.95 -16.25
C ASP A 142 10.44 22.69 -17.02
N ALA A 143 10.76 21.51 -16.48
CA ALA A 143 10.21 20.26 -17.01
C ALA A 143 8.66 20.31 -16.90
N PRO A 144 7.91 19.78 -17.90
CA PRO A 144 6.46 19.85 -17.90
C PRO A 144 5.89 19.22 -16.62
N ARG A 145 5.12 20.01 -15.86
CA ARG A 145 4.46 19.59 -14.63
C ARG A 145 3.10 18.98 -14.96
N PHE A 146 2.85 17.78 -14.46
CA PHE A 146 1.59 17.05 -14.65
C PHE A 146 0.87 16.88 -13.31
N ASP A 147 0.41 18.00 -12.74
CA ASP A 147 -0.30 18.06 -11.47
C ASP A 147 -1.58 18.91 -11.55
N SER A 148 -2.30 19.02 -10.43
CA SER A 148 -3.54 19.77 -10.36
C SER A 148 -3.37 21.26 -10.64
N GLU A 149 -2.20 21.84 -10.38
CA GLU A 149 -1.90 23.26 -10.63
C GLU A 149 -1.70 23.50 -12.13
N ALA A 150 -0.97 22.62 -12.80
CA ALA A 150 -0.81 22.64 -14.25
C ALA A 150 -2.16 22.43 -14.96
N LEU A 151 -3.00 21.52 -14.45
CA LEU A 151 -4.36 21.34 -14.97
C LEU A 151 -5.22 22.59 -14.76
N TRP A 152 -5.13 23.24 -13.59
CA TRP A 152 -5.85 24.49 -13.32
C TRP A 152 -5.46 25.61 -14.30
N ALA A 153 -4.17 25.77 -14.57
CA ALA A 153 -3.69 26.74 -15.57
C ALA A 153 -4.25 26.45 -16.96
N GLN A 154 -4.32 25.18 -17.35
CA GLN A 154 -4.91 24.78 -18.63
C GLN A 154 -6.43 24.94 -18.66
N LEU A 155 -7.13 24.69 -17.56
CA LEU A 155 -8.58 24.92 -17.47
C LEU A 155 -8.90 26.40 -17.70
N GLY A 156 -8.09 27.31 -17.16
CA GLY A 156 -8.24 28.76 -17.37
C GLY A 156 -8.00 29.22 -18.81
N SER A 157 -7.26 28.44 -19.62
CA SER A 157 -7.04 28.75 -21.05
C SER A 157 -8.03 28.03 -21.97
N ALA A 158 -8.48 26.84 -21.60
CA ALA A 158 -9.35 25.99 -22.41
C ALA A 158 -10.85 26.24 -22.19
N LEU A 159 -11.24 26.78 -21.04
CA LEU A 159 -12.62 27.06 -20.67
C LEU A 159 -12.78 28.48 -20.12
N ASP A 160 -13.94 29.08 -20.36
CA ASP A 160 -14.34 30.27 -19.60
C ASP A 160 -14.76 29.84 -18.19
N LEU A 161 -13.86 30.02 -17.22
CA LEU A 161 -14.12 29.65 -15.82
C LEU A 161 -15.31 30.42 -15.23
N ALA A 162 -15.63 31.62 -15.73
CA ALA A 162 -16.81 32.36 -15.28
C ALA A 162 -18.12 31.66 -15.72
N ALA A 163 -18.10 30.90 -16.83
CA ALA A 163 -19.24 30.13 -17.29
C ALA A 163 -19.52 28.88 -16.43
N LEU A 164 -18.61 28.51 -15.52
CA LEU A 164 -18.82 27.44 -14.55
C LEU A 164 -19.55 27.93 -13.29
N ALA A 165 -19.74 29.24 -13.11
CA ALA A 165 -20.42 29.79 -11.95
C ALA A 165 -21.87 29.27 -11.84
N GLY A 166 -22.20 28.67 -10.69
CA GLY A 166 -23.51 28.06 -10.43
C GLY A 166 -23.78 26.75 -11.20
N ARG A 167 -22.78 26.17 -11.88
CA ARG A 167 -22.91 24.89 -12.57
C ARG A 167 -22.22 23.77 -11.79
N GLU A 168 -22.75 22.56 -11.92
CA GLU A 168 -22.17 21.38 -11.27
C GLU A 168 -20.91 20.89 -12.01
N VAL A 169 -19.85 20.63 -11.25
CA VAL A 169 -18.59 20.03 -11.72
C VAL A 169 -18.33 18.75 -10.95
N LEU A 170 -18.13 17.64 -11.67
CA LEU A 170 -17.86 16.34 -11.07
C LEU A 170 -16.35 16.14 -10.93
N LEU A 171 -15.86 15.96 -9.71
CA LEU A 171 -14.47 15.61 -9.43
C LEU A 171 -14.35 14.15 -9.01
N VAL A 172 -13.79 13.32 -9.88
CA VAL A 172 -13.60 11.89 -9.64
C VAL A 172 -12.17 11.62 -9.18
N ARG A 173 -12.05 11.02 -7.99
CA ARG A 173 -10.76 10.83 -7.30
C ARG A 173 -10.67 9.53 -6.53
N GLY A 174 -9.50 9.26 -5.96
CA GLY A 174 -9.35 8.23 -4.93
C GLY A 174 -9.63 8.78 -3.53
N ASN A 175 -9.70 7.88 -2.53
CA ASN A 175 -9.71 8.29 -1.13
C ASN A 175 -8.40 9.05 -0.78
N GLY A 176 -8.54 10.19 -0.10
CA GLY A 176 -7.43 11.08 0.25
C GLY A 176 -6.82 11.85 -0.94
N GLY A 177 -5.94 12.81 -0.66
CA GLY A 177 -5.44 13.80 -1.64
C GLY A 177 -5.82 15.23 -1.24
N ARG A 178 -5.15 16.23 -1.83
CA ARG A 178 -5.41 17.64 -1.53
C ARG A 178 -6.74 18.10 -2.15
N ASP A 179 -7.56 18.80 -1.38
CA ASP A 179 -8.83 19.38 -1.84
C ASP A 179 -8.65 20.66 -2.67
N TRP A 180 -7.41 21.11 -2.86
CA TRP A 180 -7.04 22.34 -3.56
C TRP A 180 -7.76 22.55 -4.89
N LEU A 181 -7.82 21.54 -5.77
CA LEU A 181 -8.50 21.69 -7.07
C LEU A 181 -10.01 21.87 -6.90
N ALA A 182 -10.62 21.17 -5.95
CA ALA A 182 -12.03 21.35 -5.62
C ALA A 182 -12.30 22.74 -5.05
N GLU A 183 -11.42 23.24 -4.17
CA GLU A 183 -11.49 24.59 -3.61
C GLU A 183 -11.35 25.65 -4.69
N ARG A 184 -10.37 25.55 -5.60
CA ARG A 184 -10.20 26.48 -6.72
C ARG A 184 -11.41 26.53 -7.65
N LEU A 185 -11.99 25.37 -7.97
CA LEU A 185 -13.22 25.30 -8.77
C LEU A 185 -14.42 25.95 -8.04
N ARG A 186 -14.55 25.75 -6.72
CA ARG A 186 -15.58 26.43 -5.91
C ARG A 186 -15.35 27.93 -5.82
N GLU A 187 -14.11 28.38 -5.72
CA GLU A 187 -13.74 29.80 -5.72
C GLU A 187 -14.05 30.47 -7.07
N ALA A 188 -13.96 29.73 -8.18
CA ALA A 188 -14.46 30.17 -9.48
C ALA A 188 -16.01 30.13 -9.59
N GLY A 189 -16.71 29.76 -8.52
CA GLY A 189 -18.17 29.77 -8.42
C GLY A 189 -18.85 28.46 -8.81
N ALA A 190 -18.10 27.39 -9.12
CA ALA A 190 -18.69 26.10 -9.50
C ALA A 190 -19.19 25.30 -8.29
N GLU A 191 -20.27 24.54 -8.47
CA GLU A 191 -20.74 23.57 -7.48
C GLU A 191 -20.00 22.25 -7.67
N VAL A 192 -18.98 22.00 -6.83
CA VAL A 192 -18.12 20.83 -7.00
C VAL A 192 -18.63 19.64 -6.21
N GLN A 193 -19.11 18.62 -6.94
CA GLN A 193 -19.41 17.30 -6.40
C GLN A 193 -18.17 16.41 -6.50
N ALA A 194 -17.52 16.12 -5.38
CA ALA A 194 -16.38 15.21 -5.33
C ALA A 194 -16.85 13.78 -4.99
N VAL A 195 -16.44 12.80 -5.80
CA VAL A 195 -16.78 11.38 -5.60
C VAL A 195 -15.53 10.51 -5.60
N GLU A 196 -15.53 9.48 -4.75
CA GLU A 196 -14.46 8.49 -4.69
C GLU A 196 -14.75 7.34 -5.66
N ALA A 197 -13.86 7.12 -6.63
CA ALA A 197 -13.95 5.98 -7.55
C ALA A 197 -13.13 4.77 -7.11
N TYR A 198 -12.09 5.00 -6.32
CA TYR A 198 -11.22 3.93 -5.82
C TYR A 198 -10.67 4.29 -4.44
N ARG A 199 -10.16 3.28 -3.75
CA ARG A 199 -9.40 3.45 -2.52
C ARG A 199 -7.97 2.98 -2.67
N ARG A 200 -7.05 3.74 -2.10
CA ARG A 200 -5.68 3.38 -1.76
C ARG A 200 -5.66 2.88 -0.33
N ALA A 201 -5.05 1.72 -0.15
CA ALA A 201 -4.70 1.18 1.16
C ALA A 201 -3.24 0.75 1.13
N VAL A 202 -2.60 0.74 2.30
CA VAL A 202 -1.32 0.05 2.47
C VAL A 202 -1.66 -1.43 2.67
N PRO A 203 -1.30 -2.34 1.75
CA PRO A 203 -1.49 -3.76 1.97
C PRO A 203 -0.57 -4.20 3.11
N GLU A 204 -1.06 -5.07 3.99
CA GLU A 204 -0.26 -5.63 5.07
C GLU A 204 0.52 -6.85 4.53
N PRO A 205 1.86 -6.79 4.40
CA PRO A 205 2.61 -7.90 3.84
C PRO A 205 2.61 -9.08 4.80
N GLY A 206 2.38 -10.29 4.28
CA GLY A 206 2.32 -11.50 5.10
C GLY A 206 3.68 -11.89 5.72
N PRO A 207 3.71 -12.79 6.72
CA PRO A 207 4.95 -13.22 7.38
C PRO A 207 6.01 -13.77 6.41
N LEU A 208 5.59 -14.51 5.37
CA LEU A 208 6.48 -15.07 4.36
C LEU A 208 7.13 -13.99 3.48
N GLN A 209 6.42 -12.90 3.18
CA GLN A 209 6.98 -11.78 2.40
C GLN A 209 8.04 -11.03 3.19
N TRP A 210 7.78 -10.79 4.49
CA TRP A 210 8.79 -10.23 5.38
C TRP A 210 9.98 -11.16 5.58
N GLN A 211 9.75 -12.47 5.65
CA GLN A 211 10.82 -13.45 5.71
C GLN A 211 11.71 -13.39 4.46
N ALA A 212 11.13 -13.32 3.26
CA ALA A 212 11.89 -13.17 2.01
C ALA A 212 12.71 -11.86 1.98
N VAL A 213 12.17 -10.76 2.51
CA VAL A 213 12.92 -9.50 2.68
C VAL A 213 14.10 -9.71 3.63
N ARG A 214 13.87 -10.29 4.81
CA ARG A 214 14.93 -10.56 5.80
C ARG A 214 16.02 -11.45 5.24
N ASP A 215 15.66 -12.48 4.49
CA ASP A 215 16.62 -13.39 3.87
C ASP A 215 17.51 -12.67 2.84
N GLY A 216 16.97 -11.69 2.11
CA GLY A 216 17.73 -10.81 1.23
C GLY A 216 18.62 -9.77 1.93
N LEU A 217 18.36 -9.47 3.22
CA LEU A 217 19.15 -8.54 4.02
C LEU A 217 20.33 -9.20 4.75
N ARG A 218 20.42 -10.54 4.76
CA ARG A 218 21.48 -11.27 5.46
C ARG A 218 22.84 -11.09 4.75
N PRO A 219 23.96 -11.09 5.51
CA PRO A 219 25.29 -11.13 4.92
C PRO A 219 25.47 -12.35 4.01
N GLY A 220 25.91 -12.13 2.77
CA GLY A 220 26.12 -13.20 1.77
C GLY A 220 24.88 -13.62 0.97
N ALA A 221 23.72 -12.98 1.22
CA ALA A 221 22.53 -13.14 0.39
C ALA A 221 22.76 -12.56 -1.04
N PRO A 222 21.99 -13.01 -2.04
CA PRO A 222 21.99 -12.37 -3.35
C PRO A 222 21.72 -10.87 -3.25
N PRO A 223 22.31 -10.04 -4.12
CA PRO A 223 22.07 -8.61 -4.11
C PRO A 223 20.59 -8.32 -4.37
N GLN A 224 20.03 -7.41 -3.58
CA GLN A 224 18.63 -6.97 -3.66
C GLN A 224 18.57 -5.50 -4.10
N ALA A 225 17.54 -5.13 -4.88
CA ALA A 225 17.21 -3.73 -5.18
C ALA A 225 15.72 -3.46 -4.97
N TRP A 226 15.39 -2.33 -4.36
CA TRP A 226 14.04 -1.85 -4.16
C TRP A 226 13.63 -0.91 -5.28
N LEU A 227 12.61 -1.29 -6.04
CA LEU A 227 12.03 -0.45 -7.07
C LEU A 227 10.89 0.38 -6.48
N LEU A 228 11.14 1.66 -6.23
CA LEU A 228 10.18 2.59 -5.63
C LEU A 228 9.68 3.59 -6.69
N THR A 229 8.42 3.45 -7.10
CA THR A 229 7.83 4.25 -8.19
C THR A 229 6.93 5.39 -7.72
N SER A 230 6.79 5.60 -6.41
CA SER A 230 6.07 6.76 -5.85
C SER A 230 6.61 7.18 -4.48
N SER A 231 6.56 8.48 -4.17
CA SER A 231 6.94 8.98 -2.84
C SER A 231 6.02 8.44 -1.73
N GLU A 232 4.79 8.05 -2.06
CA GLU A 232 3.86 7.39 -1.14
C GLU A 232 4.36 5.98 -0.78
N ALA A 233 4.79 5.20 -1.76
CA ALA A 233 5.40 3.89 -1.52
C ALA A 233 6.64 4.00 -0.61
N VAL A 234 7.49 5.01 -0.77
CA VAL A 234 8.66 5.20 0.12
C VAL A 234 8.23 5.41 1.58
N ARG A 235 7.20 6.24 1.84
CA ARG A 235 6.68 6.45 3.20
C ARG A 235 6.05 5.18 3.78
N ASN A 236 5.31 4.45 2.96
CA ASN A 236 4.69 3.20 3.38
C ASN A 236 5.76 2.15 3.71
N LEU A 237 6.84 2.07 2.93
CA LEU A 237 7.98 1.20 3.22
C LEU A 237 8.60 1.52 4.58
N ASP A 238 8.91 2.79 4.86
CA ASP A 238 9.53 3.18 6.13
C ASP A 238 8.61 2.87 7.32
N ALA A 239 7.32 3.20 7.22
CA ALA A 239 6.34 2.90 8.26
C ALA A 239 6.25 1.39 8.55
N LEU A 240 6.14 0.59 7.50
CA LEU A 240 6.07 -0.87 7.59
C LEU A 240 7.39 -1.48 8.09
N ALA A 241 8.53 -1.00 7.58
CA ALA A 241 9.84 -1.48 7.99
C ALA A 241 10.11 -1.21 9.48
N ARG A 242 9.72 -0.05 10.02
CA ARG A 242 9.83 0.24 11.46
C ARG A 242 8.95 -0.67 12.33
N GLN A 243 7.84 -1.17 11.80
CA GLN A 243 6.94 -2.06 12.52
C GLN A 243 7.43 -3.51 12.51
N HIS A 244 8.03 -3.96 11.40
CA HIS A 244 8.34 -5.37 11.18
C HIS A 244 9.83 -5.74 11.21
N LEU A 245 10.75 -4.78 11.08
CA LEU A 245 12.19 -5.02 11.09
C LEU A 245 12.83 -4.52 12.40
N SER A 246 13.84 -5.26 12.86
CA SER A 246 14.72 -4.80 13.93
C SER A 246 15.57 -3.60 13.48
N PRO A 247 16.12 -2.79 14.41
CA PRO A 247 16.97 -1.65 14.05
C PRO A 247 18.19 -2.02 13.19
N GLN A 248 18.75 -3.21 13.37
CA GLN A 248 19.87 -3.71 12.57
C GLN A 248 19.43 -4.06 11.14
N GLU A 249 18.31 -4.75 10.99
CA GLU A 249 17.74 -5.06 9.67
C GLU A 249 17.31 -3.80 8.93
N LEU A 250 16.78 -2.79 9.63
CA LEU A 250 16.45 -1.49 9.05
C LEU A 250 17.70 -0.76 8.55
N ALA A 251 18.80 -0.80 9.31
CA ALA A 251 20.07 -0.26 8.87
C ALA A 251 20.61 -0.99 7.62
N CYS A 252 20.45 -2.32 7.54
CA CYS A 252 20.77 -3.09 6.35
C CYS A 252 19.89 -2.68 5.16
N LEU A 253 18.57 -2.51 5.36
CA LEU A 253 17.63 -2.07 4.32
C LEU A 253 18.05 -0.72 3.70
N HIS A 254 18.49 0.22 4.53
CA HIS A 254 18.98 1.53 4.08
C HIS A 254 20.26 1.46 3.23
N GLN A 255 21.01 0.36 3.29
CA GLN A 255 22.19 0.11 2.46
C GLN A 255 21.87 -0.62 1.15
N VAL A 256 20.63 -1.12 1.00
CA VAL A 256 20.17 -1.77 -0.23
C VAL A 256 19.96 -0.73 -1.34
N GLN A 257 20.17 -1.13 -2.59
CA GLN A 257 19.92 -0.24 -3.73
C GLN A 257 18.44 0.15 -3.80
N CYS A 258 18.16 1.44 -3.87
CA CYS A 258 16.85 1.98 -4.25
C CYS A 258 16.91 2.49 -5.69
N ILE A 259 15.95 2.08 -6.52
CA ILE A 259 15.78 2.50 -7.92
C ILE A 259 14.49 3.30 -8.02
N ALA A 260 14.57 4.53 -8.54
CA ALA A 260 13.42 5.44 -8.64
C ALA A 260 13.39 6.19 -9.99
N PRO A 261 12.21 6.34 -10.63
CA PRO A 261 12.08 7.01 -11.94
C PRO A 261 12.13 8.54 -11.89
N HIS A 262 12.09 9.14 -10.69
CA HIS A 262 11.95 10.59 -10.53
C HIS A 262 12.75 11.13 -9.34
N ALA A 263 13.33 12.33 -9.49
CA ALA A 263 14.18 12.99 -8.49
C ALA A 263 13.49 13.10 -7.12
N ARG A 264 12.25 13.61 -7.09
CA ARG A 264 11.42 13.69 -5.87
C ARG A 264 11.29 12.37 -5.09
N ILE A 265 11.25 11.22 -5.77
CA ILE A 265 11.13 9.92 -5.10
C ILE A 265 12.48 9.54 -4.49
N ALA A 266 13.58 9.75 -5.23
CA ALA A 266 14.93 9.53 -4.75
C ALA A 266 15.28 10.44 -3.56
N GLU A 267 14.91 11.71 -3.61
CA GLU A 267 15.05 12.67 -2.49
C GLU A 267 14.30 12.19 -1.24
N GLN A 268 13.04 11.76 -1.40
CA GLN A 268 12.25 11.21 -0.30
C GLN A 268 12.88 9.94 0.29
N ALA A 269 13.43 9.05 -0.55
CA ALA A 269 14.12 7.85 -0.11
C ALA A 269 15.42 8.18 0.64
N GLY A 270 16.20 9.14 0.12
CA GLY A 270 17.41 9.65 0.78
C GLY A 270 17.11 10.29 2.14
N ALA A 271 16.06 11.11 2.22
CA ALA A 271 15.62 11.72 3.48
C ALA A 271 15.20 10.69 4.55
N LEU A 272 14.76 9.50 4.14
CA LEU A 272 14.38 8.40 5.02
C LEU A 272 15.55 7.46 5.35
N GLY A 273 16.72 7.66 4.75
CA GLY A 273 17.97 6.99 5.11
C GLY A 273 18.57 6.07 4.05
N PHE A 274 17.95 5.92 2.87
CA PHE A 274 18.53 5.12 1.78
C PHE A 274 19.85 5.75 1.28
N ALA A 275 20.95 5.03 1.42
CA ALA A 275 22.28 5.50 1.05
C ALA A 275 22.62 5.26 -0.43
N ARG A 276 22.00 4.25 -1.05
CA ARG A 276 22.24 3.88 -2.46
C ARG A 276 21.02 4.20 -3.31
N LEU A 277 21.11 5.26 -4.10
CA LEU A 277 20.03 5.74 -4.96
C LEU A 277 20.45 5.66 -6.44
N LEU A 278 19.62 5.04 -7.26
CA LEU A 278 19.78 4.97 -8.72
C LEU A 278 18.54 5.61 -9.35
N ARG A 279 18.76 6.68 -10.14
CA ARG A 279 17.69 7.35 -10.86
C ARG A 279 17.49 6.69 -12.22
N ALA A 280 16.34 6.05 -12.41
CA ALA A 280 15.93 5.48 -13.68
C ALA A 280 15.32 6.57 -14.59
N ALA A 281 15.34 6.33 -15.90
CA ALA A 281 14.49 7.08 -16.82
C ALA A 281 13.00 6.80 -16.53
N PRO A 282 12.10 7.75 -16.83
CA PRO A 282 10.66 7.52 -16.67
C PRO A 282 10.17 6.40 -17.59
N GLY A 283 9.08 5.74 -17.19
CA GLY A 283 8.50 4.61 -17.94
C GLY A 283 9.07 3.24 -17.55
N ASP A 284 8.38 2.18 -17.98
CA ASP A 284 8.73 0.80 -17.61
C ASP A 284 10.06 0.36 -18.26
N ASP A 285 10.37 0.82 -19.47
CA ASP A 285 11.63 0.52 -20.15
C ASP A 285 12.82 1.18 -19.45
N GLY A 286 12.65 2.42 -18.98
CA GLY A 286 13.63 3.13 -18.18
C GLY A 286 13.93 2.42 -16.86
N LEU A 287 12.89 1.91 -16.18
CA LEU A 287 13.04 1.11 -14.97
C LEU A 287 13.75 -0.23 -15.23
N LEU A 288 13.40 -0.91 -16.33
CA LEU A 288 14.02 -2.17 -16.73
C LEU A 288 15.51 -1.98 -17.05
N ALA A 289 15.86 -0.95 -17.83
CA ALA A 289 17.25 -0.62 -18.16
C ALA A 289 18.07 -0.34 -16.89
N ALA A 290 17.52 0.43 -15.96
CA ALA A 290 18.17 0.72 -14.69
C ALA A 290 18.38 -0.54 -13.82
N CYS A 291 17.39 -1.45 -13.78
CA CYS A 291 17.53 -2.72 -13.07
C CYS A 291 18.60 -3.62 -13.70
N ARG A 292 18.70 -3.66 -15.03
CA ARG A 292 19.75 -4.41 -15.74
C ARG A 292 21.13 -3.83 -15.45
N GLN A 293 21.30 -2.53 -15.58
CA GLN A 293 22.56 -1.84 -15.28
C GLN A 293 23.01 -2.09 -13.83
N TRP A 294 22.07 -2.05 -12.88
CA TRP A 294 22.35 -2.39 -11.50
C TRP A 294 22.79 -3.85 -11.34
N ALA A 295 22.08 -4.79 -11.95
CA ALA A 295 22.41 -6.22 -11.86
C ALA A 295 23.77 -6.55 -12.49
N GLU A 296 24.12 -5.91 -13.60
CA GLU A 296 25.42 -6.03 -14.27
C GLU A 296 26.59 -5.61 -13.37
N SER A 297 26.39 -4.66 -12.46
CA SER A 297 27.43 -4.24 -11.50
C SER A 297 27.81 -5.34 -10.49
N TYR A 298 26.98 -6.38 -10.34
CA TYR A 298 27.25 -7.55 -9.49
C TYR A 298 27.59 -8.81 -10.30
N ALA A 299 27.36 -8.79 -11.61
CA ALA A 299 27.93 -9.79 -12.49
C ALA A 299 29.43 -9.50 -12.61
N GLY A 300 30.28 -10.45 -12.24
CA GLY A 300 31.72 -10.36 -12.53
C GLY A 300 31.97 -10.11 -14.03
N PRO A 301 33.22 -9.80 -14.45
CA PRO A 301 33.53 -9.55 -15.86
C PRO A 301 32.92 -10.65 -16.73
N PRO A 302 32.32 -10.30 -17.89
CA PRO A 302 31.58 -11.25 -18.70
C PRO A 302 32.46 -12.46 -18.96
N GLN A 303 32.07 -13.62 -18.43
CA GLN A 303 32.64 -14.86 -18.89
C GLN A 303 32.32 -14.91 -20.39
N PRO A 304 33.31 -15.01 -21.29
CA PRO A 304 33.02 -15.20 -22.69
C PRO A 304 32.09 -16.40 -22.78
N ALA A 305 30.92 -16.19 -23.40
CA ALA A 305 29.98 -17.25 -23.67
C ALA A 305 30.75 -18.47 -24.18
N PRO A 306 30.50 -19.70 -23.69
CA PRO A 306 31.05 -20.88 -24.34
C PRO A 306 30.62 -20.76 -25.80
N ALA A 307 31.61 -20.61 -26.68
CA ALA A 307 31.40 -20.42 -28.10
C ALA A 307 30.34 -21.42 -28.53
N ALA A 308 29.21 -20.90 -29.01
CA ALA A 308 28.21 -21.70 -29.66
C ALA A 308 28.93 -22.45 -30.78
N GLN A 309 29.19 -23.74 -30.55
CA GLN A 309 29.64 -24.62 -31.61
C GLN A 309 28.55 -24.55 -32.67
N PRO A 310 28.88 -24.21 -33.94
CA PRO A 310 27.89 -24.18 -34.97
C PRO A 310 27.26 -25.58 -35.04
N LEU A 311 25.93 -25.61 -34.98
CA LEU A 311 25.12 -26.78 -35.26
C LEU A 311 25.49 -27.26 -36.67
N SER A 312 26.40 -28.24 -36.74
CA SER A 312 26.65 -29.00 -37.95
C SER A 312 25.37 -29.72 -38.32
N ALA A 313 24.74 -29.25 -39.38
CA ALA A 313 23.68 -29.95 -40.09
C ALA A 313 24.15 -31.38 -40.36
N THR A 314 23.54 -32.35 -39.67
CA THR A 314 23.72 -33.77 -39.99
C THR A 314 22.89 -34.06 -41.22
N SER A 315 23.48 -33.81 -42.40
CA SER A 315 23.03 -34.39 -43.65
C SER A 315 23.36 -35.88 -43.62
N ILE A 316 22.32 -36.70 -43.71
CA ILE A 316 22.42 -38.15 -43.84
C ILE A 316 23.01 -38.44 -45.23
N LYS A 317 24.30 -38.75 -45.28
CA LYS A 317 24.96 -39.38 -46.43
C LYS A 317 25.11 -40.86 -46.12
N VAL A 318 24.28 -41.68 -46.77
CA VAL A 318 24.44 -43.14 -46.80
C VAL A 318 25.65 -43.45 -47.66
N GLU A 319 26.76 -43.81 -47.04
CA GLU A 319 27.94 -44.37 -47.73
C GLU A 319 28.12 -45.82 -47.27
N ARG A 320 27.94 -46.71 -48.24
CA ARG A 320 28.05 -48.16 -48.15
C ARG A 320 29.53 -48.50 -47.90
N VAL A 321 29.82 -49.12 -46.76
CA VAL A 321 31.14 -49.73 -46.51
C VAL A 321 31.19 -51.07 -47.23
N THR A 322 32.11 -51.17 -48.18
CA THR A 322 32.65 -52.39 -48.75
C THR A 322 33.39 -53.19 -47.68
N GLN A 323 33.23 -54.51 -47.66
CA GLN A 323 34.18 -55.42 -47.03
C GLN A 323 34.58 -56.52 -48.00
N ASP A 324 35.82 -56.95 -47.82
CA ASP A 324 36.71 -57.53 -48.82
C ASP A 324 36.32 -58.92 -49.37
N ASN A 325 36.85 -59.15 -50.58
CA ASN A 325 37.01 -60.43 -51.25
C ASN A 325 38.15 -61.24 -50.59
N PRO A 326 38.25 -62.57 -50.78
CA PRO A 326 39.04 -63.01 -51.93
C PRO A 326 38.54 -64.27 -52.66
N SER A 327 38.64 -64.16 -54.00
CA SER A 327 39.31 -65.10 -54.92
C SER A 327 38.69 -66.49 -55.11
N SER A 328 38.10 -66.73 -56.29
CA SER A 328 38.76 -67.29 -57.49
C SER A 328 38.53 -68.81 -57.57
N THR A 329 37.75 -69.31 -58.52
CA THR A 329 38.21 -69.68 -59.88
C THR A 329 36.97 -70.08 -60.71
N ALA A 330 36.75 -69.54 -61.91
CA ALA A 330 36.96 -70.20 -63.21
C ALA A 330 36.52 -71.69 -63.22
N SER A 331 35.62 -72.19 -64.07
CA SER A 331 35.53 -72.00 -65.52
C SER A 331 34.34 -72.80 -66.10
N VAL A 332 33.91 -72.39 -67.30
CA VAL A 332 32.93 -72.99 -68.23
C VAL A 332 33.33 -74.42 -68.63
N PRO A 333 32.47 -75.23 -69.26
CA PRO A 333 32.66 -75.35 -70.72
C PRO A 333 31.37 -75.51 -71.55
N GLY A 334 31.27 -74.71 -72.60
CA GLY A 334 30.40 -74.92 -73.75
C GLY A 334 31.26 -75.25 -74.98
N SER A 335 31.14 -76.50 -75.44
CA SER A 335 31.12 -77.03 -76.81
C SER A 335 31.95 -76.43 -77.98
N ALA A 336 32.61 -77.37 -78.71
CA ALA A 336 32.94 -77.43 -80.16
C ALA A 336 34.21 -76.67 -80.65
N ALA A 337 35.11 -77.17 -81.53
CA ALA A 337 35.11 -78.32 -82.46
C ALA A 337 36.54 -78.69 -82.97
N ALA A 338 36.68 -79.95 -83.43
CA ALA A 338 37.63 -80.56 -84.40
C ALA A 338 39.15 -80.62 -84.05
N PRO A 339 39.97 -81.55 -84.63
CA PRO A 339 39.75 -82.59 -85.66
C PRO A 339 40.12 -84.02 -85.15
N PRO A 340 40.03 -85.13 -85.94
CA PRO A 340 41.26 -85.61 -86.62
C PRO A 340 41.04 -86.49 -87.88
N ALA A 341 42.09 -86.66 -88.67
CA ALA A 341 42.24 -87.83 -89.53
C ALA A 341 43.72 -88.22 -89.61
N ALA A 342 44.05 -89.41 -89.10
CA ALA A 342 45.09 -90.30 -89.63
C ALA A 342 45.23 -91.58 -88.79
N GLY A 343 45.33 -92.72 -89.47
CA GLY A 343 46.33 -93.73 -89.13
C GLY A 343 45.89 -94.91 -88.27
N SER A 344 45.56 -96.01 -88.95
CA SER A 344 45.34 -97.37 -88.44
C SER A 344 46.47 -97.95 -87.59
N SER A 345 46.13 -98.74 -86.56
CA SER A 345 46.74 -100.08 -86.33
C SER A 345 45.90 -100.90 -85.32
N ARG A 346 46.09 -102.22 -85.37
CA ARG A 346 45.18 -103.30 -84.96
C ARG A 346 44.84 -103.39 -83.46
N ALA A 347 43.65 -103.93 -83.21
CA ALA A 347 42.94 -104.10 -81.94
C ALA A 347 43.51 -105.17 -80.97
N ASN A 348 43.18 -105.00 -79.69
CA ASN A 348 43.15 -106.05 -78.66
C ASN A 348 41.88 -105.85 -77.77
N PRO A 349 40.97 -106.82 -77.55
CA PRO A 349 39.57 -106.55 -77.14
C PRO A 349 39.25 -106.46 -75.64
N TRP A 350 40.23 -106.55 -74.72
CA TRP A 350 39.96 -106.63 -73.27
C TRP A 350 39.65 -105.29 -72.57
N TRP A 351 39.97 -104.15 -73.19
CA TRP A 351 39.74 -102.84 -72.57
C TRP A 351 38.25 -102.43 -72.53
N LEU A 352 37.42 -102.98 -73.43
CA LEU A 352 35.99 -102.64 -73.51
C LEU A 352 35.21 -103.08 -72.26
N LEU A 353 35.54 -104.25 -71.68
CA LEU A 353 34.89 -104.75 -70.46
C LEU A 353 35.26 -103.93 -69.22
N LEU A 354 36.51 -103.49 -69.12
CA LEU A 354 36.99 -102.64 -68.02
C LEU A 354 36.32 -101.27 -68.04
N VAL A 355 36.08 -100.71 -69.23
CA VAL A 355 35.38 -99.43 -69.41
C VAL A 355 33.91 -99.53 -68.96
N VAL A 356 33.22 -100.63 -69.28
CA VAL A 356 31.81 -100.83 -68.87
C VAL A 356 31.68 -100.97 -67.35
N LEU A 357 32.59 -101.71 -66.70
CA LEU A 357 32.58 -101.85 -65.24
C LEU A 357 32.85 -100.52 -64.53
N LEU A 358 33.77 -99.71 -65.05
CA LEU A 358 34.12 -98.40 -64.52
C LEU A 358 33.00 -97.38 -64.71
N LEU A 359 32.27 -97.45 -65.83
CA LEU A 359 31.06 -96.66 -66.06
C LEU A 359 29.91 -97.07 -65.13
N ALA A 360 29.74 -98.37 -64.85
CA ALA A 360 28.69 -98.85 -63.95
C ALA A 360 28.96 -98.46 -62.48
N THR A 361 30.20 -98.58 -62.00
CA THR A 361 30.57 -98.13 -60.65
C THR A 361 30.54 -96.61 -60.54
N GLY A 362 30.98 -95.87 -61.57
CA GLY A 362 30.86 -94.42 -61.64
C GLY A 362 29.41 -93.94 -61.64
N GLY A 363 28.52 -94.59 -62.40
CA GLY A 363 27.10 -94.30 -62.43
C GLY A 363 26.38 -94.61 -61.11
N GLY A 364 26.74 -95.73 -60.46
CA GLY A 364 26.24 -96.09 -59.13
C GLY A 364 26.70 -95.12 -58.05
N PHE A 365 27.97 -94.70 -58.09
CA PHE A 365 28.52 -93.67 -57.20
C PHE A 365 27.83 -92.32 -57.42
N TRP A 366 27.63 -91.90 -58.67
CA TRP A 366 26.93 -90.66 -59.00
C TRP A 366 25.47 -90.67 -58.55
N TRP A 367 24.76 -91.78 -58.72
CA TRP A 367 23.37 -91.94 -58.23
C TRP A 367 23.28 -91.91 -56.70
N LEU A 368 24.22 -92.56 -56.01
CA LEU A 368 24.29 -92.53 -54.56
C LEU A 368 24.63 -91.12 -54.04
N GLN A 369 25.55 -90.42 -54.71
CA GLN A 369 25.90 -89.03 -54.42
C GLN A 369 24.68 -88.11 -54.59
N GLN A 370 23.95 -88.23 -55.70
CA GLN A 370 22.71 -87.47 -55.90
C GLN A 370 21.64 -87.76 -54.83
N ARG A 371 21.54 -89.02 -54.37
CA ARG A 371 20.61 -89.40 -53.31
C ARG A 371 20.97 -88.76 -51.97
N ILE A 372 22.27 -88.71 -51.66
CA ILE A 372 22.81 -88.06 -50.45
C ILE A 372 22.60 -86.54 -50.53
N ASP A 373 22.82 -85.93 -51.70
CA ASP A 373 22.61 -84.50 -51.92
C ASP A 373 21.13 -84.13 -51.75
N HIS A 374 20.19 -84.96 -52.21
CA HIS A 374 18.76 -84.73 -51.99
C HIS A 374 18.37 -84.83 -50.50
N LEU A 375 18.87 -85.84 -49.79
CA LEU A 375 18.59 -86.03 -48.36
C LEU A 375 19.17 -84.91 -47.50
N THR A 376 20.38 -84.45 -47.81
CA THR A 376 21.01 -83.33 -47.11
C THR A 376 20.25 -82.03 -47.35
N GLN A 377 19.74 -81.78 -48.57
CA GLN A 377 18.88 -80.64 -48.86
C GLN A 377 17.55 -80.68 -48.09
N GLU A 378 16.96 -81.86 -47.92
CA GLU A 378 15.68 -82.02 -47.23
C GLU A 378 15.82 -81.85 -45.70
N LEU A 379 16.93 -82.36 -45.13
CA LEU A 379 17.34 -82.09 -43.76
C LEU A 379 17.64 -80.60 -43.54
N ALA A 380 18.38 -79.98 -44.45
CA ALA A 380 18.69 -78.55 -44.38
C ALA A 380 17.42 -77.69 -44.45
N ARG A 381 16.44 -78.06 -45.30
CA ARG A 381 15.13 -77.37 -45.36
C ARG A 381 14.32 -77.53 -44.07
N ARG A 382 14.27 -78.74 -43.49
CA ARG A 382 13.59 -78.96 -42.20
C ARG A 382 14.26 -78.21 -41.05
N GLN A 383 15.59 -78.16 -41.06
CA GLN A 383 16.36 -77.42 -40.08
C GLN A 383 16.11 -75.92 -40.20
N GLN A 384 16.09 -75.37 -41.42
CA GLN A 384 15.69 -73.98 -41.66
C GLN A 384 14.27 -73.66 -41.18
N SER A 385 13.30 -74.56 -41.38
CA SER A 385 11.93 -74.34 -40.88
C SER A 385 11.85 -74.35 -39.35
N ASN A 386 12.62 -75.20 -38.68
CA ASN A 386 12.70 -75.21 -37.21
C ASN A 386 13.41 -73.98 -36.68
N ASP A 387 14.49 -73.54 -37.33
CA ASP A 387 15.20 -72.31 -36.97
C ASP A 387 14.28 -71.09 -37.14
N ALA A 388 13.45 -71.06 -38.18
CA ALA A 388 12.44 -70.01 -38.37
C ALA A 388 11.40 -69.98 -37.23
N LEU A 389 10.86 -71.14 -36.82
CA LEU A 389 9.93 -71.26 -35.69
C LEU A 389 10.57 -70.84 -34.36
N VAL A 390 11.86 -71.13 -34.15
CA VAL A 390 12.60 -70.71 -32.96
C VAL A 390 12.82 -69.20 -32.94
N GLN A 391 13.03 -68.56 -34.11
CA GLN A 391 13.11 -67.10 -34.18
C GLN A 391 11.76 -66.45 -33.88
N GLU A 392 10.68 -66.98 -34.43
CA GLU A 392 9.32 -66.50 -34.18
C GLU A 392 8.95 -66.59 -32.69
N SER A 393 9.24 -67.73 -32.04
CA SER A 393 8.96 -67.89 -30.61
C SER A 393 9.79 -66.93 -29.73
N ARG A 394 11.04 -66.64 -30.10
CA ARG A 394 11.88 -65.63 -29.41
C ARG A 394 11.33 -64.22 -29.54
N VAL A 395 10.80 -63.86 -30.72
CA VAL A 395 10.18 -62.54 -30.95
C VAL A 395 8.89 -62.41 -30.13
N LEU A 396 8.03 -63.44 -30.13
CA LEU A 396 6.82 -63.44 -29.30
C LEU A 396 7.15 -63.34 -27.80
N THR A 397 8.20 -64.02 -27.34
CA THR A 397 8.64 -63.95 -25.94
C THR A 397 9.19 -62.56 -25.59
N ARG A 398 9.94 -61.91 -26.50
CA ARG A 398 10.39 -60.51 -26.33
C ARG A 398 9.21 -59.55 -26.25
N ASN A 399 8.25 -59.66 -27.17
CA ASN A 399 7.05 -58.82 -27.14
C ASN A 399 6.27 -59.01 -25.84
N ALA A 400 6.12 -60.26 -25.36
CA ALA A 400 5.50 -60.53 -24.07
C ALA A 400 6.25 -59.87 -22.91
N GLN A 401 7.59 -59.95 -22.88
CA GLN A 401 8.39 -59.26 -21.86
C GLN A 401 8.26 -57.73 -21.92
N ASP A 402 8.21 -57.16 -23.11
CA ASP A 402 8.08 -55.71 -23.29
C ASP A 402 6.69 -55.23 -22.84
N THR A 403 5.61 -55.98 -23.13
CA THR A 403 4.27 -55.66 -22.62
C THR A 403 4.19 -55.75 -21.09
N VAL A 404 4.86 -56.71 -20.46
CA VAL A 404 4.90 -56.83 -18.99
C VAL A 404 5.63 -55.63 -18.37
N LYS A 405 6.74 -55.18 -18.98
CA LYS A 405 7.45 -53.97 -18.53
C LYS A 405 6.61 -52.71 -18.68
N ASP A 406 5.91 -52.56 -19.80
CA ASP A 406 5.00 -51.43 -20.02
C ASP A 406 3.85 -51.41 -19.00
N LEU A 407 3.26 -52.57 -18.72
CA LEU A 407 2.24 -52.71 -17.68
C LEU A 407 2.79 -52.39 -16.28
N GLN A 408 3.99 -52.86 -15.92
CA GLN A 408 4.64 -52.50 -14.66
C GLN A 408 4.91 -50.99 -14.56
N GLY A 409 5.31 -50.35 -15.65
CA GLY A 409 5.48 -48.89 -15.70
C GLY A 409 4.16 -48.15 -15.46
N LYS A 410 3.06 -48.61 -16.07
CA LYS A 410 1.72 -48.05 -15.87
C LYS A 410 1.20 -48.26 -14.45
N VAL A 411 1.43 -49.44 -13.87
CA VAL A 411 1.07 -49.72 -12.46
C VAL A 411 1.86 -48.82 -11.52
N GLY A 412 3.16 -48.66 -11.72
CA GLY A 412 3.97 -47.73 -10.92
C GLY A 412 3.54 -46.27 -11.07
N GLY A 413 3.10 -45.86 -12.27
CA GLY A 413 2.52 -44.53 -12.51
C GLY A 413 1.21 -44.32 -11.74
N LEU A 414 0.30 -45.29 -11.79
CA LEU A 414 -0.97 -45.25 -11.06
C LEU A 414 -0.78 -45.29 -9.54
N GLU A 415 0.17 -46.10 -9.04
CA GLU A 415 0.55 -46.11 -7.62
C GLU A 415 1.08 -44.74 -7.18
N GLY A 416 1.86 -44.07 -8.03
CA GLY A 416 2.32 -42.70 -7.80
C GLY A 416 1.18 -41.69 -7.73
N GLU A 417 0.21 -41.77 -8.64
CA GLU A 417 -0.96 -40.87 -8.66
C GLU A 417 -1.88 -41.11 -7.45
N VAL A 418 -2.02 -42.36 -7.00
CA VAL A 418 -2.76 -42.71 -5.77
C VAL A 418 -2.03 -42.18 -4.53
N ALA A 419 -0.70 -42.25 -4.47
CA ALA A 419 0.06 -41.65 -3.38
C ALA A 419 -0.11 -40.12 -3.35
N GLU A 420 -0.01 -39.47 -4.50
CA GLU A 420 -0.16 -38.01 -4.62
C GLU A 420 -1.56 -37.54 -4.21
N THR A 421 -2.61 -38.26 -4.59
CA THR A 421 -3.99 -37.93 -4.18
C THR A 421 -4.22 -38.11 -2.69
N ARG A 422 -3.62 -39.14 -2.07
CA ARG A 422 -3.68 -39.36 -0.63
C ARG A 422 -2.96 -38.25 0.14
N ASP A 423 -1.80 -37.81 -0.35
CA ASP A 423 -1.05 -36.70 0.26
C ASP A 423 -1.82 -35.39 0.13
N LYS A 424 -2.47 -35.14 -1.01
CA LYS A 424 -3.38 -33.99 -1.20
C LYS A 424 -4.55 -34.01 -0.21
N GLN A 425 -5.15 -35.17 0.05
CA GLN A 425 -6.24 -35.30 1.04
C GLN A 425 -5.75 -34.97 2.46
N ALA A 426 -4.61 -35.52 2.87
CA ALA A 426 -4.04 -35.26 4.19
C ALA A 426 -3.65 -33.77 4.36
N ALA A 427 -3.07 -33.15 3.33
CA ALA A 427 -2.74 -31.72 3.34
C ALA A 427 -4.00 -30.84 3.44
N LEU A 428 -5.09 -31.19 2.74
CA LEU A 428 -6.35 -30.45 2.79
C LEU A 428 -6.98 -30.50 4.19
N GLU A 429 -6.92 -31.66 4.83
CA GLU A 429 -7.44 -31.87 6.19
C GLU A 429 -6.64 -31.08 7.23
N GLN A 430 -5.31 -31.03 7.07
CA GLN A 430 -4.44 -30.19 7.91
C GLN A 430 -4.77 -28.70 7.74
N VAL A 431 -4.92 -28.21 6.50
CA VAL A 431 -5.30 -26.82 6.23
C VAL A 431 -6.67 -26.49 6.83
N TYR A 432 -7.62 -27.42 6.82
CA TYR A 432 -8.93 -27.22 7.43
C TYR A 432 -8.85 -27.09 8.96
N GLN A 433 -8.05 -27.93 9.61
CA GLN A 433 -7.81 -27.85 11.06
C GLN A 433 -7.09 -26.54 11.43
N ASP A 434 -6.07 -26.15 10.66
CA ASP A 434 -5.34 -24.90 10.88
C ASP A 434 -6.24 -23.67 10.67
N LEU A 435 -7.15 -23.70 9.69
CA LEU A 435 -8.09 -22.60 9.44
C LEU A 435 -9.14 -22.47 10.56
N MET A 436 -9.65 -23.60 11.07
CA MET A 436 -10.59 -23.62 12.19
C MET A 436 -9.96 -23.09 13.48
N ARG A 437 -8.73 -23.51 13.77
CA ARG A 437 -7.97 -23.02 14.93
C ARG A 437 -7.63 -21.53 14.81
N ASN A 438 -7.17 -21.10 13.64
CA ASN A 438 -6.89 -19.68 13.38
C ASN A 438 -8.15 -18.80 13.50
N ARG A 439 -9.31 -19.30 13.07
CA ARG A 439 -10.58 -18.57 13.21
C ARG A 439 -10.97 -18.37 14.67
N ASP A 440 -10.87 -19.41 15.49
CA ASP A 440 -11.20 -19.33 16.91
C ASP A 440 -10.22 -18.42 17.68
N ASP A 441 -8.93 -18.50 17.34
CA ASP A 441 -7.90 -17.62 17.89
C ASP A 441 -8.14 -16.15 17.49
N TRP A 442 -8.58 -15.92 16.25
CA TRP A 442 -8.93 -14.58 15.76
C TRP A 442 -10.18 -14.01 16.45
N GLU A 443 -11.23 -14.82 16.63
CA GLU A 443 -12.45 -14.40 17.33
C GLU A 443 -12.16 -14.01 18.80
N ILE A 444 -11.29 -14.75 19.49
CA ILE A 444 -10.86 -14.41 20.87
C ILE A 444 -10.00 -13.14 20.89
N ALA A 445 -9.07 -12.99 19.93
CA ALA A 445 -8.21 -11.82 19.84
C ALA A 445 -9.01 -10.53 19.57
N GLU A 446 -10.03 -10.59 18.71
CA GLU A 446 -10.90 -9.45 18.43
C GLU A 446 -11.69 -9.03 19.70
N ILE A 447 -12.26 -10.00 20.42
CA ILE A 447 -12.96 -9.75 21.69
C ILE A 447 -11.99 -9.18 22.74
N GLN A 448 -10.75 -9.68 22.80
CA GLN A 448 -9.72 -9.13 23.67
C GLN A 448 -9.44 -7.66 23.37
N GLN A 449 -9.30 -7.32 22.09
CA GLN A 449 -9.04 -5.95 21.66
C GLN A 449 -10.22 -5.03 22.01
N LEU A 450 -11.46 -5.48 21.79
CA LEU A 450 -12.66 -4.72 22.17
C LEU A 450 -12.72 -4.46 23.67
N LEU A 451 -12.48 -5.48 24.50
CA LEU A 451 -12.50 -5.35 25.96
C LEU A 451 -11.34 -4.50 26.49
N THR A 452 -10.15 -4.63 25.91
CA THR A 452 -8.97 -3.83 26.29
C THR A 452 -9.18 -2.35 25.94
N ASN A 453 -9.66 -2.06 24.73
CA ASN A 453 -9.96 -0.71 24.30
C ASN A 453 -11.07 -0.08 25.14
N ALA A 454 -12.12 -0.84 25.46
CA ALA A 454 -13.20 -0.39 26.31
C ALA A 454 -12.71 -0.10 27.75
N GLY A 455 -11.84 -0.95 28.30
CA GLY A 455 -11.21 -0.74 29.60
C GLY A 455 -10.32 0.51 29.62
N GLN A 456 -9.50 0.72 28.58
CA GLN A 456 -8.67 1.92 28.44
C GLN A 456 -9.53 3.18 28.30
N GLN A 457 -10.58 3.16 27.47
CA GLN A 457 -11.48 4.30 27.33
C GLN A 457 -12.22 4.59 28.63
N LEU A 458 -12.65 3.57 29.37
CA LEU A 458 -13.27 3.76 30.68
C LEU A 458 -12.30 4.41 31.67
N GLN A 459 -11.01 4.05 31.63
CA GLN A 459 -9.97 4.63 32.49
C GLN A 459 -9.60 6.07 32.09
N PHE A 460 -9.47 6.37 30.80
CA PHE A 460 -9.00 7.68 30.32
C PHE A 460 -10.12 8.71 30.12
N THR A 461 -11.30 8.26 29.71
CA THR A 461 -12.43 9.14 29.36
C THR A 461 -13.59 9.06 30.33
N GLY A 462 -13.63 8.05 31.21
CA GLY A 462 -14.73 7.83 32.13
C GLY A 462 -16.07 7.53 31.43
N ASN A 463 -16.05 7.21 30.13
CA ASN A 463 -17.26 7.04 29.33
C ASN A 463 -17.87 5.64 29.51
N VAL A 464 -18.76 5.53 30.48
CA VAL A 464 -19.48 4.27 30.81
C VAL A 464 -20.35 3.78 29.64
N GLN A 465 -20.88 4.68 28.80
CA GLN A 465 -21.76 4.29 27.68
C GLN A 465 -20.98 3.57 26.57
N VAL A 466 -19.78 4.06 26.23
CA VAL A 466 -18.94 3.42 25.22
C VAL A 466 -18.40 2.08 25.74
N ALA A 467 -18.02 2.03 27.01
CA ALA A 467 -17.64 0.81 27.70
C ALA A 467 -18.77 -0.23 27.74
N LEU A 468 -20.00 0.19 28.04
CA LEU A 468 -21.20 -0.66 28.06
C LEU A 468 -21.54 -1.18 26.66
N ALA A 469 -21.49 -0.33 25.63
CA ALA A 469 -21.72 -0.72 24.25
C ALA A 469 -20.69 -1.74 23.76
N ALA A 470 -19.42 -1.58 24.13
CA ALA A 470 -18.37 -2.53 23.82
C ALA A 470 -18.61 -3.89 24.52
N LEU A 471 -18.97 -3.91 25.80
CA LEU A 471 -19.30 -5.14 26.53
C LEU A 471 -20.52 -5.86 25.92
N GLN A 472 -21.57 -5.12 25.55
CA GLN A 472 -22.75 -5.68 24.89
C GLN A 472 -22.41 -6.23 23.50
N SER A 473 -21.52 -5.57 22.76
CA SER A 473 -21.05 -6.07 21.46
C SER A 473 -20.24 -7.37 21.60
N ALA A 474 -19.44 -7.49 22.66
CA ALA A 474 -18.68 -8.70 22.96
C ALA A 474 -19.58 -9.87 23.34
N ASP A 475 -20.60 -9.65 24.20
CA ASP A 475 -21.58 -10.71 24.53
C ASP A 475 -22.43 -11.12 23.32
N ALA A 476 -22.85 -10.16 22.48
CA ALA A 476 -23.62 -10.45 21.27
C ALA A 476 -22.82 -11.26 20.24
N ARG A 477 -21.50 -11.07 20.15
CA ARG A 477 -20.62 -11.87 19.29
C ARG A 477 -20.45 -13.28 19.85
N LEU A 478 -20.20 -13.43 21.15
CA LEU A 478 -20.08 -14.73 21.81
C LEU A 478 -21.38 -15.54 21.75
N ALA A 479 -22.54 -14.88 21.78
CA ALA A 479 -23.85 -15.53 21.70
C ALA A 479 -24.13 -16.16 20.32
N ARG A 480 -23.48 -15.70 19.23
CA ARG A 480 -23.66 -16.27 17.88
C ARG A 480 -22.91 -17.58 17.66
N THR A 481 -21.81 -17.78 18.39
CA THR A 481 -20.91 -18.92 18.21
C THR A 481 -21.27 -20.11 19.14
N ASP A 482 -22.09 -19.88 20.18
CA ASP A 482 -22.66 -20.87 21.13
C ASP A 482 -21.76 -22.08 21.50
N LYS A 483 -20.47 -21.82 21.77
CA LYS A 483 -19.52 -22.85 22.23
C LYS A 483 -19.49 -22.93 23.76
N PRO A 484 -19.44 -24.14 24.35
CA PRO A 484 -19.44 -24.33 25.80
C PRO A 484 -18.23 -23.67 26.51
N GLN A 485 -17.10 -23.56 25.81
CA GLN A 485 -15.87 -22.89 26.31
C GLN A 485 -16.06 -21.40 26.63
N TYR A 486 -17.03 -20.72 25.99
CA TYR A 486 -17.26 -19.28 26.21
C TYR A 486 -18.23 -18.97 27.35
N ASN A 487 -18.85 -19.99 27.96
CA ASN A 487 -19.85 -19.80 29.01
C ASN A 487 -19.31 -19.14 30.28
N LEU A 488 -18.02 -19.30 30.58
CA LEU A 488 -17.37 -18.63 31.71
C LEU A 488 -17.17 -17.14 31.41
N LEU A 489 -16.72 -16.81 30.20
CA LEU A 489 -16.54 -15.43 29.74
C LEU A 489 -17.88 -14.67 29.67
N ARG A 490 -18.93 -15.30 29.13
CA ARG A 490 -20.28 -14.70 29.08
C ARG A 490 -20.85 -14.36 30.45
N ARG A 491 -20.64 -15.23 31.45
CA ARG A 491 -21.04 -14.98 32.85
C ARG A 491 -20.25 -13.82 33.47
N ALA A 492 -18.97 -13.66 33.12
CA ALA A 492 -18.18 -12.50 33.55
C ALA A 492 -18.67 -11.20 32.91
N LEU A 493 -18.90 -11.20 31.58
CA LEU A 493 -19.44 -10.06 30.83
C LEU A 493 -20.80 -9.60 31.37
N ALA A 494 -21.71 -10.54 31.63
CA ALA A 494 -23.03 -10.21 32.17
C ALA A 494 -22.96 -9.49 33.52
N ARG A 495 -22.00 -9.84 34.39
CA ARG A 495 -21.78 -9.17 35.69
C ARG A 495 -21.24 -7.76 35.53
N ASP A 496 -20.30 -7.55 34.62
CA ASP A 496 -19.72 -6.22 34.36
C ASP A 496 -20.73 -5.29 33.67
N ILE A 497 -21.53 -5.81 32.74
CA ILE A 497 -22.66 -5.09 32.12
C ILE A 497 -23.66 -4.64 33.19
N ALA A 498 -24.01 -5.52 34.13
CA ALA A 498 -24.95 -5.18 35.21
C ALA A 498 -24.39 -4.08 36.13
N ARG A 499 -23.09 -4.10 36.46
CA ARG A 499 -22.45 -3.04 37.27
C ARG A 499 -22.43 -1.70 36.54
N MET A 500 -22.14 -1.68 35.24
CA MET A 500 -22.11 -0.44 34.47
C MET A 500 -23.49 0.20 34.31
N LYS A 501 -24.54 -0.61 34.19
CA LYS A 501 -25.93 -0.12 34.16
C LYS A 501 -26.41 0.44 35.51
N ALA A 502 -25.77 0.08 36.62
CA ALA A 502 -26.14 0.53 37.95
C ALA A 502 -25.56 1.92 38.32
N VAL A 503 -24.69 2.50 37.47
CA VAL A 503 -24.14 3.85 37.68
C VAL A 503 -25.21 4.90 37.32
N PRO A 504 -25.59 5.81 38.23
CA PRO A 504 -26.54 6.88 37.92
C PRO A 504 -25.94 7.83 36.87
N ASP A 505 -26.72 8.16 35.84
CA ASP A 505 -26.32 9.11 34.79
C ASP A 505 -26.20 10.50 35.42
N THR A 506 -24.98 11.04 35.53
CA THR A 506 -24.78 12.41 36.01
C THR A 506 -25.32 13.38 34.96
N ASP A 507 -26.24 14.28 35.36
CA ASP A 507 -26.89 15.25 34.47
C ASP A 507 -25.93 16.40 34.07
N LEU A 508 -24.92 16.04 33.26
CA LEU A 508 -23.95 16.96 32.69
C LEU A 508 -24.62 17.98 31.76
N THR A 509 -25.70 17.57 31.08
CA THR A 509 -26.47 18.43 30.17
C THR A 509 -27.21 19.51 30.93
N GLY A 510 -27.88 19.17 32.04
CA GLY A 510 -28.54 20.15 32.91
C GLY A 510 -27.54 21.09 33.59
N ALA A 511 -26.34 20.62 33.94
CA ALA A 511 -25.26 21.48 34.43
C ALA A 511 -24.73 22.44 33.35
N ALA A 512 -24.58 21.99 32.10
CA ALA A 512 -24.16 22.83 30.98
C ALA A 512 -25.19 23.93 30.65
N ILE A 513 -26.49 23.60 30.66
CA ILE A 513 -27.58 24.57 30.45
C ILE A 513 -27.54 25.68 31.51
N LYS A 514 -27.29 25.33 32.77
CA LYS A 514 -27.17 26.31 33.87
C LYS A 514 -25.95 27.24 33.69
N LEU A 515 -24.85 26.74 33.13
CA LEU A 515 -23.68 27.55 32.81
C LEU A 515 -23.94 28.50 31.63
N ASP A 516 -24.66 28.03 30.60
CA ASP A 516 -25.06 28.87 29.45
C ASP A 516 -25.97 30.02 29.89
N GLU A 517 -26.94 29.74 30.76
CA GLU A 517 -27.80 30.76 31.34
C GLU A 517 -26.99 31.77 32.18
N ALA A 518 -26.00 31.30 32.94
CA ALA A 518 -25.12 32.19 33.69
C ALA A 518 -24.26 33.08 32.77
N ILE A 519 -23.71 32.54 31.67
CA ILE A 519 -22.88 33.27 30.69
C ILE A 519 -23.68 34.40 30.03
N ASN A 520 -24.93 34.13 29.63
CA ASN A 520 -25.79 35.13 28.98
C ASN A 520 -26.16 36.29 29.91
N GLN A 521 -26.15 36.08 31.22
CA GLN A 521 -26.49 37.11 32.21
C GLN A 521 -25.29 38.01 32.61
N VAL A 522 -24.04 37.63 32.26
CA VAL A 522 -22.81 38.35 32.69
C VAL A 522 -22.77 39.80 32.22
N ASP A 523 -23.26 40.09 31.01
CA ASP A 523 -23.25 41.46 30.45
C ASP A 523 -24.15 42.43 31.22
N ALA A 524 -25.19 41.90 31.86
CA ALA A 524 -26.22 42.68 32.53
C ALA A 524 -25.98 42.85 34.05
N LEU A 525 -24.83 42.38 34.56
CA LEU A 525 -24.48 42.44 35.99
C LEU A 525 -24.00 43.85 36.38
N PRO A 526 -24.53 44.49 37.43
CA PRO A 526 -24.01 45.79 37.88
C PRO A 526 -22.61 45.67 38.50
N LEU A 527 -21.73 46.63 38.20
CA LEU A 527 -20.37 46.74 38.76
C LEU A 527 -20.38 47.57 40.05
N LEU A 528 -19.50 47.26 41.00
CA LEU A 528 -19.42 47.95 42.30
C LEU A 528 -18.97 49.43 42.20
N SER A 529 -18.34 49.83 41.09
CA SER A 529 -17.71 51.15 40.92
C SER A 529 -18.64 52.24 40.35
N SER A 530 -19.75 51.88 39.71
CA SER A 530 -20.64 52.84 39.04
C SER A 530 -21.49 53.70 40.00
N GLU A 531 -21.74 53.26 41.23
CA GLU A 531 -22.59 54.01 42.18
C GLU A 531 -21.78 54.88 43.16
N ARG A 532 -20.60 54.40 43.61
CA ARG A 532 -19.73 55.15 44.56
C ARG A 532 -19.08 56.40 43.97
N MET A 533 -18.98 56.51 42.65
CA MET A 533 -18.39 57.68 41.98
C MET A 533 -19.35 58.87 41.92
N LEU A 534 -20.67 58.62 41.84
CA LEU A 534 -21.69 59.67 41.83
C LEU A 534 -21.80 60.35 43.20
N GLU A 535 -21.86 59.58 44.30
CA GLU A 535 -21.92 60.12 45.67
C GLU A 535 -20.66 60.91 46.07
N ARG A 536 -19.48 60.49 45.60
CA ARG A 536 -18.21 61.16 45.91
C ARG A 536 -18.04 62.46 45.11
N SER A 537 -18.53 62.51 43.87
CA SER A 537 -18.50 63.74 43.06
C SER A 537 -19.40 64.85 43.62
N GLU A 538 -20.55 64.50 44.20
CA GLU A 538 -21.44 65.48 44.85
C GLU A 538 -20.88 66.00 46.17
N ALA A 539 -20.19 65.14 46.93
CA ALA A 539 -19.52 65.49 48.18
C ALA A 539 -18.26 66.36 47.95
N ASP A 540 -17.48 66.07 46.90
CA ASP A 540 -16.27 66.81 46.55
C ASP A 540 -16.60 68.14 45.83
N ALA A 541 -17.68 68.20 45.04
CA ALA A 541 -18.19 69.46 44.46
C ALA A 541 -18.69 70.44 45.55
N ARG A 542 -19.34 69.93 46.61
CA ARG A 542 -19.75 70.75 47.77
C ARG A 542 -18.56 71.24 48.61
N LYS A 543 -17.45 70.49 48.64
CA LYS A 543 -16.20 70.91 49.30
C LYS A 543 -15.39 71.92 48.47
N ALA A 544 -15.37 71.76 47.14
CA ALA A 544 -14.66 72.66 46.23
C ALA A 544 -15.32 74.06 46.15
N ALA A 545 -16.66 74.12 46.12
CA ALA A 545 -17.40 75.39 46.14
C ALA A 545 -17.18 76.20 47.43
N ARG A 546 -16.90 75.53 48.56
CA ARG A 546 -16.60 76.18 49.85
C ARG A 546 -15.16 76.69 49.96
N LYS A 547 -14.26 76.22 49.11
CA LYS A 547 -12.82 76.59 49.09
C LYS A 547 -12.51 77.68 48.06
N ALA A 548 -13.29 77.79 46.98
CA ALA A 548 -13.13 78.80 45.94
C ALA A 548 -13.61 80.22 46.33
N ALA A 549 -14.28 80.40 47.47
CA ALA A 549 -14.74 81.70 47.95
C ALA A 549 -13.71 82.43 48.86
N LYS A 550 -12.52 81.84 49.11
CA LYS A 550 -11.60 82.37 50.13
C LYS A 550 -10.28 82.96 49.61
N ASP A 551 -9.79 82.58 48.43
CA ASP A 551 -8.46 83.03 47.99
C ASP A 551 -8.49 83.61 46.57
N GLY A 552 -8.58 84.94 46.48
CA GLY A 552 -8.40 85.70 45.25
C GLY A 552 -7.35 86.80 45.45
N GLY A 553 -6.30 86.82 44.61
CA GLY A 553 -5.40 87.95 44.42
C GLY A 553 -4.15 87.62 43.57
N PRO A 554 -3.70 88.46 42.62
CA PRO A 554 -3.14 88.01 41.33
C PRO A 554 -1.67 88.44 41.03
N GLY A 555 -1.02 87.80 40.03
CA GLY A 555 0.07 88.46 39.27
C GLY A 555 1.09 87.58 38.50
N GLY A 556 0.95 87.51 37.17
CA GLY A 556 2.02 87.75 36.16
C GLY A 556 2.98 86.62 35.68
N PRO A 557 3.48 86.62 34.41
CA PRO A 557 3.73 85.39 33.62
C PRO A 557 5.12 85.19 32.91
N ALA A 558 5.36 83.97 32.38
CA ALA A 558 6.22 83.56 31.21
C ALA A 558 7.77 83.76 31.28
N THR A 559 8.72 83.01 30.69
CA THR A 559 8.83 82.07 29.52
C THR A 559 10.20 81.31 29.57
N PRO A 560 10.50 80.31 28.68
CA PRO A 560 11.60 79.33 28.79
C PRO A 560 12.77 79.47 27.77
N ALA A 561 13.93 78.83 28.03
CA ALA A 561 14.76 78.03 27.08
C ALA A 561 16.23 77.82 27.55
N GLN A 562 16.80 76.67 27.13
CA GLN A 562 18.21 76.45 26.75
C GLN A 562 19.23 76.01 27.82
N GLN A 563 19.67 74.75 27.77
CA GLN A 563 20.99 74.38 27.23
C GLN A 563 21.20 72.86 27.22
N ALA A 564 21.34 72.33 26.00
CA ALA A 564 21.95 71.05 25.69
C ALA A 564 23.44 71.29 25.39
N GLY A 565 24.31 70.42 25.90
CA GLY A 565 25.73 70.39 25.54
C GLY A 565 26.59 69.63 26.54
N HIS A 566 26.60 68.30 26.43
CA HIS A 566 27.76 67.39 26.63
C HIS A 566 27.30 65.92 26.91
N ALA A 567 26.50 65.38 26.00
CA ALA A 567 26.63 63.96 25.62
C ALA A 567 27.88 63.89 24.73
N ILE A 568 28.93 63.13 25.05
CA ILE A 568 29.16 61.77 24.54
C ILE A 568 30.31 61.07 25.33
N ALA A 569 30.82 61.68 26.41
CA ALA A 569 31.93 61.12 27.20
C ALA A 569 31.51 60.29 28.44
N GLY A 570 30.24 60.36 28.87
CA GLY A 570 29.74 59.68 30.08
C GLY A 570 29.04 58.33 29.84
N TRP A 571 28.85 57.91 28.58
CA TRP A 571 28.02 56.75 28.26
C TRP A 571 28.73 55.40 28.49
N PHE A 572 30.06 55.31 28.31
CA PHE A 572 30.79 54.04 28.42
C PHE A 572 31.33 53.70 29.82
N GLY A 573 31.33 54.64 30.77
CA GLY A 573 31.86 54.41 32.13
C GLY A 573 30.83 53.88 33.14
N GLY A 574 29.53 54.14 32.92
CA GLY A 574 28.45 53.73 33.82
C GLY A 574 27.88 52.34 33.53
N LEU A 575 28.16 51.77 32.36
CA LEU A 575 27.47 50.55 31.91
C LEU A 575 28.07 49.23 32.43
N TRP A 576 29.22 49.26 33.13
CA TRP A 576 29.87 48.06 33.68
C TRP A 576 29.85 47.97 35.22
N GLY A 577 29.46 49.05 35.89
CA GLY A 577 29.28 49.08 37.35
C GLY A 577 27.90 48.57 37.79
N ASP A 578 26.85 48.95 37.07
CA ASP A 578 25.47 48.66 37.49
C ASP A 578 25.00 47.23 37.17
N LEU A 579 25.67 46.53 36.24
CA LEU A 579 25.29 45.16 35.86
C LEU A 579 25.71 44.08 36.89
N ARG A 580 26.63 44.39 37.81
CA ARG A 580 27.12 43.44 38.82
C ARG A 580 26.30 43.48 40.11
N GLU A 581 25.65 44.59 40.42
CA GLU A 581 24.80 44.72 41.62
C GLU A 581 23.34 44.29 41.38
N GLU A 582 22.90 44.21 40.11
CA GLU A 582 21.54 43.75 39.77
C GLU A 582 21.35 42.21 39.79
N LEU A 583 22.39 41.39 39.53
CA LEU A 583 22.23 39.93 39.55
C LEU A 583 22.14 39.32 40.97
N ALA A 584 22.51 40.05 42.01
CA ALA A 584 22.54 39.54 43.39
C ALA A 584 21.21 39.67 44.16
N SER A 585 20.16 40.27 43.56
CA SER A 585 18.85 40.44 44.23
C SER A 585 17.76 39.46 43.76
N VAL A 586 18.11 38.52 42.87
CA VAL A 586 17.21 37.51 42.25
C VAL A 586 16.73 36.39 43.19
N VAL A 587 16.83 36.54 44.52
CA VAL A 587 16.02 35.73 45.44
C VAL A 587 15.58 36.58 46.63
N ARG A 588 14.35 37.10 46.56
CA ARG A 588 13.63 37.54 47.76
C ARG A 588 12.15 37.19 47.64
N VAL A 589 11.78 36.05 48.24
CA VAL A 589 10.40 35.64 48.47
C VAL A 589 9.71 36.72 49.33
N ARG A 590 8.65 37.34 48.79
CA ARG A 590 7.68 38.10 49.58
C ARG A 590 6.31 38.02 48.91
N ARG A 591 5.31 37.58 49.69
CA ARG A 591 3.89 37.57 49.32
C ARG A 591 3.45 38.96 48.90
N VAL A 592 2.81 39.06 47.74
CA VAL A 592 2.13 40.26 47.25
C VAL A 592 0.63 39.95 47.33
N ASP A 593 0.05 40.30 48.47
CA ASP A 593 -1.38 40.55 48.57
C ASP A 593 -1.60 42.03 48.23
N ASP A 594 -2.54 42.29 47.31
CA ASP A 594 -3.12 43.59 46.92
C ASP A 594 -2.22 44.63 46.20
N ALA A 595 -2.22 44.58 44.86
CA ALA A 595 -1.76 45.67 43.99
C ALA A 595 -2.56 45.82 42.67
N GLU A 596 -3.85 45.45 42.63
CA GLU A 596 -4.67 45.62 41.41
C GLU A 596 -5.88 46.57 41.56
N ALA A 597 -6.01 47.25 42.70
CA ALA A 597 -7.17 48.10 42.97
C ALA A 597 -7.07 49.55 42.46
N LEU A 598 -6.05 49.93 41.68
CA LEU A 598 -5.71 51.36 41.58
C LEU A 598 -5.43 51.98 40.19
N LEU A 599 -5.83 51.37 39.08
CA LEU A 599 -5.79 52.07 37.78
C LEU A 599 -6.98 51.67 36.89
N LEU A 600 -8.15 52.28 37.09
CA LEU A 600 -9.33 52.08 36.25
C LEU A 600 -9.77 53.42 35.64
N SER A 601 -9.28 53.71 34.43
CA SER A 601 -9.98 54.59 33.47
C SER A 601 -11.19 53.83 32.90
N GLY A 602 -12.24 54.55 32.50
CA GLY A 602 -13.62 54.05 32.26
C GLY A 602 -13.86 52.95 31.21
N ASP A 603 -12.83 52.25 30.72
CA ASP A 603 -12.91 51.20 29.69
C ASP A 603 -12.78 49.76 30.25
N GLN A 604 -12.53 49.61 31.56
CA GLN A 604 -12.14 48.32 32.16
C GLN A 604 -13.30 47.42 32.63
N GLY A 605 -14.55 47.92 32.62
CA GLY A 605 -15.73 47.11 32.95
C GLY A 605 -16.06 46.05 31.91
N TRP A 606 -15.71 46.30 30.64
CA TRP A 606 -15.87 45.35 29.54
C TRP A 606 -14.90 44.16 29.70
N PHE A 607 -13.61 44.43 29.96
CA PHE A 607 -12.59 43.39 30.14
C PHE A 607 -12.88 42.45 31.30
N LEU A 608 -13.43 42.96 32.40
CA LEU A 608 -13.81 42.12 33.54
C LEU A 608 -14.96 41.17 33.20
N ARG A 609 -15.97 41.63 32.48
CA ARG A 609 -17.08 40.78 32.00
C ARG A 609 -16.57 39.74 31.03
N GLU A 610 -15.67 40.13 30.13
CA GLU A 610 -15.08 39.22 29.14
C GLU A 610 -14.22 38.14 29.81
N ASN A 611 -13.44 38.50 30.84
CA ASN A 611 -12.67 37.54 31.62
C ASN A 611 -13.56 36.55 32.41
N VAL A 612 -14.67 37.02 32.99
CA VAL A 612 -15.65 36.13 33.65
C VAL A 612 -16.30 35.20 32.64
N LYS A 613 -16.71 35.70 31.47
CA LYS A 613 -17.24 34.88 30.38
C LYS A 613 -16.24 33.84 29.92
N LEU A 614 -14.98 34.22 29.70
CA LEU A 614 -13.93 33.32 29.27
C LEU A 614 -13.74 32.16 30.26
N ARG A 615 -13.73 32.45 31.57
CA ARG A 615 -13.65 31.41 32.62
C ARG A 615 -14.88 30.51 32.63
N LEU A 616 -16.08 31.05 32.47
CA LEU A 616 -17.31 30.25 32.42
C LEU A 616 -17.40 29.39 31.15
N LEU A 617 -16.93 29.90 30.01
CA LEU A 617 -16.80 29.15 28.77
C LEU A 617 -15.77 28.02 28.90
N ASN A 618 -14.63 28.29 29.54
CA ASN A 618 -13.64 27.24 29.81
C ASN A 618 -14.17 26.20 30.80
N ALA A 619 -14.91 26.62 31.84
CA ALA A 619 -15.58 25.71 32.76
C ALA A 619 -16.62 24.84 32.04
N ARG A 620 -17.39 25.40 31.11
CA ARG A 620 -18.33 24.64 30.27
C ARG A 620 -17.58 23.62 29.40
N LEU A 621 -16.50 24.01 28.75
CA LEU A 621 -15.67 23.12 27.95
C LEU A 621 -15.07 21.99 28.82
N ALA A 622 -14.59 22.33 30.02
CA ALA A 622 -14.07 21.38 31.00
C ALA A 622 -15.15 20.40 31.49
N LEU A 623 -16.38 20.87 31.71
CA LEU A 623 -17.53 20.03 32.08
C LEU A 623 -17.88 19.04 30.95
N LEU A 624 -17.94 19.51 29.70
CA LEU A 624 -18.25 18.68 28.52
C LEU A 624 -17.12 17.69 28.20
N SER A 625 -15.88 18.07 28.46
CA SER A 625 -14.70 17.19 28.34
C SER A 625 -14.44 16.32 29.59
N ARG A 626 -15.36 16.35 30.58
CA ARG A 626 -15.28 15.59 31.85
C ARG A 626 -13.98 15.85 32.63
N ASN A 627 -13.38 17.02 32.47
CA ASN A 627 -12.17 17.46 33.17
C ASN A 627 -12.54 18.20 34.47
N GLU A 628 -12.85 17.43 35.52
CA GLU A 628 -13.33 17.94 36.80
C GLU A 628 -12.38 18.94 37.49
N PRO A 629 -11.04 18.72 37.54
CA PRO A 629 -10.12 19.68 38.16
C PRO A 629 -10.16 21.06 37.50
N VAL A 630 -10.17 21.10 36.17
CA VAL A 630 -10.23 22.36 35.41
C VAL A 630 -11.60 23.02 35.59
N PHE A 631 -12.68 22.23 35.52
CA PHE A 631 -14.04 22.73 35.75
C PHE A 631 -14.18 23.39 37.12
N ARG A 632 -13.74 22.72 38.20
CA ARG A 632 -13.83 23.26 39.56
C ARG A 632 -12.99 24.53 39.73
N ASN A 633 -11.79 24.55 39.17
CA ASN A 633 -10.88 25.70 39.28
C ASN A 633 -11.42 26.93 38.53
N ASP A 634 -11.88 26.77 37.30
CA ASP A 634 -12.41 27.89 36.51
C ASP A 634 -13.76 28.38 37.04
N LEU A 635 -14.62 27.48 37.53
CA LEU A 635 -15.87 27.84 38.19
C LEU A 635 -15.62 28.62 39.48
N ALA A 636 -14.65 28.19 40.31
CA ALA A 636 -14.26 28.89 41.52
C ALA A 636 -13.64 30.26 41.21
N ALA A 637 -12.79 30.36 40.19
CA ALA A 637 -12.21 31.62 39.75
C ALA A 637 -13.28 32.60 39.25
N ALA A 638 -14.26 32.12 38.47
CA ALA A 638 -15.40 32.93 38.03
C ALA A 638 -16.25 33.42 39.22
N GLN A 639 -16.58 32.54 40.16
CA GLN A 639 -17.31 32.92 41.38
C GLN A 639 -16.54 33.96 42.22
N ALA A 640 -15.22 33.82 42.35
CA ALA A 640 -14.37 34.75 43.07
C ALA A 640 -14.33 36.14 42.40
N MET A 641 -14.22 36.21 41.07
CA MET A 641 -14.27 37.48 40.33
C MET A 641 -15.64 38.15 40.44
N ILE A 642 -16.73 37.37 40.36
CA ILE A 642 -18.08 37.90 40.53
C ILE A 642 -18.26 38.47 41.95
N ALA A 643 -17.77 37.77 42.97
CA ALA A 643 -17.85 38.24 44.36
C ALA A 643 -16.97 39.47 44.64
N ARG A 644 -15.82 39.62 43.97
CA ARG A 644 -14.85 40.70 44.24
C ARG A 644 -15.19 42.02 43.53
N TYR A 645 -15.76 41.97 42.32
CA TYR A 645 -15.88 43.16 41.46
C TYR A 645 -17.31 43.55 41.07
N PHE A 646 -18.31 42.69 41.28
CA PHE A 646 -19.73 42.96 40.96
C PHE A 646 -20.56 43.18 42.22
N ASP A 647 -21.67 43.91 42.11
CA ASP A 647 -22.51 44.23 43.27
C ASP A 647 -23.29 43.01 43.78
N GLY A 648 -22.85 42.45 44.90
CA GLY A 648 -23.47 41.30 45.55
C GLY A 648 -24.88 41.55 46.13
N HIS A 649 -25.32 42.81 46.25
CA HIS A 649 -26.67 43.16 46.68
C HIS A 649 -27.69 43.13 45.53
N ALA A 650 -27.22 43.15 44.27
CA ALA A 650 -28.08 43.09 43.11
C ALA A 650 -28.70 41.69 42.91
N ARG A 651 -30.03 41.66 42.70
CA ARG A 651 -30.80 40.42 42.49
C ARG A 651 -30.27 39.56 41.33
N ARG A 652 -29.71 40.19 40.30
CA ARG A 652 -29.13 39.50 39.13
C ARG A 652 -27.83 38.77 39.46
N VAL A 653 -26.95 39.37 40.27
CA VAL A 653 -25.68 38.75 40.70
C VAL A 653 -25.96 37.54 41.59
N GLN A 654 -26.96 37.64 42.47
CA GLN A 654 -27.40 36.52 43.31
C GLN A 654 -28.01 35.37 42.49
N GLY A 655 -28.75 35.69 41.43
CA GLY A 655 -29.29 34.71 40.47
C GLY A 655 -28.17 33.92 39.79
N VAL A 656 -27.17 34.61 39.23
CA VAL A 656 -26.01 33.97 38.60
C VAL A 656 -25.22 33.12 39.58
N GLN A 657 -24.93 33.61 40.80
CA GLN A 657 -24.24 32.80 41.80
C GLN A 657 -25.02 31.53 42.19
N THR A 658 -26.35 31.58 42.20
CA THR A 658 -27.20 30.42 42.47
C THR A 658 -27.12 29.40 41.33
N LEU A 659 -27.17 29.85 40.07
CA LEU A 659 -26.99 28.99 38.89
C LEU A 659 -25.62 28.30 38.89
N LEU A 660 -24.55 29.02 39.20
CA LEU A 660 -23.20 28.45 39.28
C LEU A 660 -23.08 27.38 40.38
N LYS A 661 -23.70 27.59 41.55
CA LYS A 661 -23.76 26.58 42.62
C LYS A 661 -24.56 25.35 42.21
N GLN A 662 -25.67 25.54 41.51
CA GLN A 662 -26.49 24.42 41.00
C GLN A 662 -25.80 23.64 39.88
N ALA A 663 -24.99 24.30 39.05
CA ALA A 663 -24.16 23.65 38.05
C ALA A 663 -23.02 22.83 38.70
N GLN A 664 -22.42 23.35 39.77
CA GLN A 664 -21.41 22.64 40.55
C GLN A 664 -21.96 21.36 41.20
N ALA A 665 -23.17 21.41 41.75
CA ALA A 665 -23.81 20.26 42.40
C ALA A 665 -24.20 19.15 41.42
N GLY A 666 -24.56 19.48 40.17
CA GLY A 666 -24.89 18.51 39.13
C GLY A 666 -23.68 17.77 38.54
N ALA A 667 -22.47 18.25 38.79
CA ALA A 667 -21.22 17.73 38.22
C ALA A 667 -20.42 16.79 39.16
N VAL A 668 -20.98 16.39 40.31
CA VAL A 668 -20.28 15.54 41.29
C VAL A 668 -20.29 14.07 40.85
N THR A 669 -19.11 13.48 40.68
CA THR A 669 -18.95 12.11 40.15
C THR A 669 -19.01 11.01 41.23
N VAL A 670 -19.78 9.96 40.94
CA VAL A 670 -19.77 8.64 41.60
C VAL A 670 -18.54 7.84 41.10
N GLN A 671 -17.90 7.06 41.97
CA GLN A 671 -16.74 6.22 41.60
C GLN A 671 -17.08 5.27 40.44
N LEU A 672 -16.26 5.29 39.38
CA LEU A 672 -16.45 4.48 38.17
C LEU A 672 -16.17 2.99 38.45
N PRO A 673 -17.04 2.05 38.00
CA PRO A 673 -16.80 0.61 38.14
C PRO A 673 -15.68 0.13 37.20
N THR A 674 -14.98 -0.95 37.57
CA THR A 674 -13.90 -1.57 36.79
C THR A 674 -14.36 -2.82 36.03
N MET A 675 -13.68 -3.16 34.93
CA MET A 675 -13.93 -4.36 34.09
C MET A 675 -13.05 -5.57 34.45
N ALA A 676 -12.68 -5.73 35.72
CA ALA A 676 -11.66 -6.70 36.12
C ALA A 676 -12.09 -8.16 35.89
N ASP A 677 -13.40 -8.46 36.03
CA ASP A 677 -13.92 -9.83 35.96
C ASP A 677 -13.94 -10.35 34.51
N SER A 678 -14.35 -9.52 33.55
CA SER A 678 -14.37 -9.89 32.12
C SER A 678 -12.97 -10.08 31.54
N LEU A 679 -12.02 -9.19 31.88
CA LEU A 679 -10.63 -9.30 31.43
C LEU A 679 -9.92 -10.49 32.09
N GLY A 680 -10.22 -10.77 33.37
CA GLY A 680 -9.69 -11.96 34.06
C GLY A 680 -10.18 -13.27 33.46
N ALA A 681 -11.48 -13.37 33.14
CA ALA A 681 -12.06 -14.56 32.52
C ALA A 681 -11.50 -14.82 31.11
N LEU A 682 -11.24 -13.76 30.34
CA LEU A 682 -10.62 -13.85 29.03
C LEU A 682 -9.17 -14.35 29.11
N HIS A 683 -8.38 -13.86 30.07
CA HIS A 683 -7.01 -14.33 30.27
C HIS A 683 -6.93 -15.79 30.72
N ALA A 684 -7.94 -16.28 31.44
CA ALA A 684 -8.03 -17.70 31.81
C ALA A 684 -8.27 -18.59 30.57
N LEU A 685 -9.15 -18.15 29.65
CA LEU A 685 -9.47 -18.88 28.41
C LEU A 685 -8.29 -19.03 27.45
N LYS A 686 -7.29 -18.13 27.50
CA LYS A 686 -6.09 -18.17 26.66
C LYS A 686 -4.97 -19.07 27.21
N LYS A 687 -5.05 -19.44 28.49
CA LYS A 687 -4.04 -20.26 29.16
C LYS A 687 -4.32 -21.76 29.09
N GLU A 688 -5.58 -22.14 28.87
CA GLU A 688 -6.01 -23.48 28.48
C GLU A 688 -5.85 -23.66 26.97
#